data_AF-A0A962DXJ3-F1
#
_entry.id   AF-A0A962DXJ3-F1
#
_cell.length_a   1.000
_cell.length_b   1.000
_cell.length_c   1.000
_cell.angle_alpha   90.00
_cell.angle_beta   90.00
_cell.angle_gamma   90.00
#
_symmetry.space_group_name_H-M   'P 1'
#
loop_
_entity.id
_entity.type
_entity.pdbx_description
1 polymer ?
#
loop_
_entity_poly.entity_id
_entity_poly.type
_entity_poly.pdbx_seq_one_letter_code
_entity_poly.pdbx_strand_id
1 'polypeptide(L)'
;TNSSPVVNVSDYPTPTSAFWHRVPPQILAALGNRLRSDIWINLPHLASDAFIDNFATVLRDNFASDRKIYLEYGNENWNGIFSQNVEIPRQFCPGFPDIAAGCQNDGIPGNGIACERDPNTFSLGAAQAPCFEALVRAWGDRSIEIFDRFATVFGASAGTRLVRVIAAQAANPDLGRQVMARNVTGQSFTVASRTDVYASAPYIGTEYCTPDSGINPDTSPAVYANVDAFLDHFSTEGMTRAVGFMSASRAMVNSNFPGMRHVAYEGGQHLAGIAGFTFNNTCNTIFDAANRSSRMEAIYETYWSNWRQNGDEFAHFYTTGRYGPFGRWGLLEFQDQDVLTAPKYQALLDHSAAFPCHWPNCTQSTGGGNSNPTLSYTPAAGTLATPGSGPVFPGGGAGSANAAISISATGASGSGSTSIGNCQISGSGASAFGAVQITPAGGVFNVGTSSGNLALSCQRGASSSQAVLSCDETPLGGAAVARVWSLSCPAATVAPDAIFANGFEGNAPPTCTPADALADGGLEASNPNTGASTIWISTSTNFGTAICHSNFCPNDGNTALPRSGAFWAWFGGFNGAETSTLSQSVVLPVGAPRHLNFFLRRGRVTAPFDAELRVKIDGSTVRTFNEPSSAEADYIARTVDLSSFANGQSHLIEFEYINPGGSGTSNFVVDDLSVVCTPSGS
;
A
#
# COMPACT_ATOMS: atom_id res chain seq x y z
N THR A 1 -12.61 -16.54 -16.97
CA THR A 1 -13.96 -16.56 -17.56
C THR A 1 -14.00 -15.91 -18.92
N ASN A 2 -13.19 -14.88 -19.15
CA ASN A 2 -12.87 -14.39 -20.50
C ASN A 2 -12.43 -15.51 -21.45
N SER A 3 -12.98 -15.49 -22.67
CA SER A 3 -12.76 -16.46 -23.75
C SER A 3 -12.79 -17.91 -23.29
N SER A 4 -13.73 -18.24 -22.40
CA SER A 4 -13.77 -19.54 -21.75
C SER A 4 -14.34 -20.63 -22.65
N PRO A 5 -13.60 -21.74 -22.90
CA PRO A 5 -14.11 -22.87 -23.67
C PRO A 5 -14.97 -23.85 -22.85
N VAL A 6 -15.15 -23.60 -21.55
CA VAL A 6 -15.89 -24.53 -20.65
C VAL A 6 -17.38 -24.54 -20.98
N VAL A 7 -17.88 -25.74 -21.29
CA VAL A 7 -19.31 -26.01 -21.52
C VAL A 7 -19.86 -26.95 -20.45
N ASN A 8 -19.14 -28.03 -20.14
CA ASN A 8 -19.59 -29.13 -19.30
C ASN A 8 -18.79 -29.23 -17.99
N VAL A 9 -19.31 -29.98 -17.02
CA VAL A 9 -18.64 -30.24 -15.72
C VAL A 9 -17.24 -30.86 -15.92
N SER A 10 -17.09 -31.74 -16.91
CA SER A 10 -15.81 -32.37 -17.25
C SER A 10 -14.73 -31.42 -17.75
N ASP A 11 -15.12 -30.22 -18.22
CA ASP A 11 -14.19 -29.24 -18.78
C ASP A 11 -13.53 -28.37 -17.68
N TYR A 12 -14.01 -28.50 -16.44
CA TYR A 12 -13.58 -27.71 -15.30
C TYR A 12 -12.69 -28.52 -14.36
N PRO A 13 -11.61 -27.94 -13.79
CA PRO A 13 -10.72 -28.66 -12.90
C PRO A 13 -11.42 -29.12 -11.62
N THR A 14 -10.97 -30.25 -11.09
CA THR A 14 -11.39 -30.81 -9.79
C THR A 14 -10.29 -30.56 -8.74
N PRO A 15 -10.59 -30.72 -7.43
CA PRO A 15 -9.57 -30.59 -6.39
C PRO A 15 -8.36 -31.53 -6.56
N THR A 16 -8.53 -32.64 -7.30
CA THR A 16 -7.47 -33.61 -7.61
C THR A 16 -6.75 -33.34 -8.93
N SER A 17 -7.16 -32.34 -9.71
CA SER A 17 -6.47 -31.95 -10.93
C SER A 17 -5.06 -31.43 -10.60
N ALA A 18 -4.06 -31.90 -11.35
CA ALA A 18 -2.66 -31.49 -11.15
C ALA A 18 -2.41 -29.99 -11.40
N PHE A 19 -3.21 -29.36 -12.26
CA PHE A 19 -3.13 -27.94 -12.59
C PHE A 19 -4.51 -27.30 -12.59
N TRP A 20 -4.57 -26.07 -12.08
CA TRP A 20 -5.78 -25.24 -12.05
C TRP A 20 -5.57 -23.99 -12.91
N HIS A 21 -6.09 -24.02 -14.15
CA HIS A 21 -6.23 -22.79 -14.95
C HIS A 21 -7.47 -21.98 -14.55
N ARG A 22 -8.28 -22.54 -13.63
CA ARG A 22 -9.50 -22.01 -13.00
C ARG A 22 -9.59 -22.67 -11.62
N VAL A 23 -10.21 -22.02 -10.65
CA VAL A 23 -10.26 -22.56 -9.28
C VAL A 23 -11.51 -23.44 -9.12
N PRO A 24 -11.39 -24.72 -8.70
CA PRO A 24 -12.55 -25.57 -8.48
C PRO A 24 -13.56 -24.95 -7.49
N PRO A 25 -14.88 -25.11 -7.68
CA PRO A 25 -15.90 -24.48 -6.83
C PRO A 25 -15.79 -24.86 -5.35
N GLN A 26 -15.32 -26.07 -5.03
CA GLN A 26 -15.04 -26.51 -3.66
C GLN A 26 -13.94 -25.66 -3.01
N ILE A 27 -12.92 -25.29 -3.79
CA ILE A 27 -11.78 -24.50 -3.31
C ILE A 27 -12.18 -23.03 -3.18
N LEU A 28 -13.00 -22.51 -4.09
CA LEU A 28 -13.61 -21.18 -3.96
C LEU A 28 -14.42 -21.08 -2.66
N ALA A 29 -15.29 -22.06 -2.39
CA ALA A 29 -16.05 -22.13 -1.14
C ALA A 29 -15.14 -22.25 0.08
N ALA A 30 -14.13 -23.10 0.05
CA ALA A 30 -13.18 -23.26 1.16
C ALA A 30 -12.40 -21.97 1.45
N LEU A 31 -11.98 -21.24 0.40
CA LEU A 31 -11.30 -19.96 0.54
C LEU A 31 -12.22 -18.91 1.15
N GLY A 32 -13.43 -18.74 0.62
CA GLY A 32 -14.41 -17.79 1.17
C GLY A 32 -14.78 -18.11 2.62
N ASN A 33 -14.96 -19.38 2.97
CA ASN A 33 -15.21 -19.82 4.35
C ASN A 33 -14.03 -19.49 5.28
N ARG A 34 -12.79 -19.73 4.82
CA ARG A 34 -11.57 -19.44 5.59
C ARG A 34 -11.39 -17.94 5.83
N LEU A 35 -11.68 -17.12 4.82
CA LEU A 35 -11.60 -15.67 4.90
C LEU A 35 -12.84 -15.05 5.56
N ARG A 36 -13.90 -15.84 5.75
CA ARG A 36 -15.25 -15.38 6.13
C ARG A 36 -15.77 -14.27 5.23
N SER A 37 -15.41 -14.31 3.96
CA SER A 37 -15.83 -13.34 2.96
C SER A 37 -17.00 -13.86 2.15
N ASP A 38 -17.80 -12.95 1.62
CA ASP A 38 -18.67 -13.24 0.48
C ASP A 38 -17.81 -13.58 -0.75
N ILE A 39 -18.39 -14.23 -1.76
CA ILE A 39 -17.68 -14.61 -2.98
C ILE A 39 -18.37 -14.05 -4.22
N TRP A 40 -17.58 -13.64 -5.20
CA TRP A 40 -18.05 -13.25 -6.52
C TRP A 40 -17.73 -14.32 -7.54
N ILE A 41 -18.76 -14.83 -8.21
CA ILE A 41 -18.68 -15.94 -9.15
C ILE A 41 -19.14 -15.45 -10.51
N ASN A 42 -18.17 -15.41 -11.43
CA ASN A 42 -18.42 -15.22 -12.84
C ASN A 42 -18.50 -16.58 -13.53
N LEU A 43 -19.63 -16.88 -14.17
CA LEU A 43 -19.85 -18.15 -14.86
C LEU A 43 -19.41 -18.06 -16.33
N PRO A 44 -18.80 -19.13 -16.90
CA PRO A 44 -18.46 -19.18 -18.32
C PRO A 44 -19.66 -18.91 -19.23
N HIS A 45 -19.46 -18.16 -20.31
CA HIS A 45 -20.54 -17.79 -21.24
C HIS A 45 -21.10 -18.98 -22.03
N LEU A 46 -20.28 -20.00 -22.30
CA LEU A 46 -20.72 -21.24 -22.98
C LEU A 46 -21.23 -22.32 -22.01
N ALA A 47 -21.32 -22.04 -20.71
CA ALA A 47 -21.70 -23.03 -19.72
C ALA A 47 -23.10 -23.61 -20.00
N SER A 48 -23.15 -24.94 -20.07
CA SER A 48 -24.39 -25.70 -20.12
C SER A 48 -25.19 -25.54 -18.82
N ASP A 49 -26.48 -25.79 -18.92
CA ASP A 49 -27.39 -25.82 -17.77
C ASP A 49 -26.94 -26.82 -16.71
N ALA A 50 -26.51 -28.01 -17.13
CA ALA A 50 -25.99 -29.03 -16.22
C ALA A 50 -24.72 -28.58 -15.48
N PHE A 51 -23.85 -27.81 -16.16
CA PHE A 51 -22.69 -27.20 -15.50
C PHE A 51 -23.12 -26.20 -14.43
N ILE A 52 -24.06 -25.30 -14.75
CA ILE A 52 -24.58 -24.27 -13.84
C ILE A 52 -25.22 -24.92 -12.61
N ASP A 53 -26.09 -25.91 -12.81
CA ASP A 53 -26.77 -26.63 -11.73
C ASP A 53 -25.76 -27.35 -10.81
N ASN A 54 -24.74 -27.98 -11.39
CA ASN A 54 -23.67 -28.62 -10.63
C ASN A 54 -22.82 -27.60 -9.85
N PHE A 55 -22.44 -26.48 -10.46
CA PHE A 55 -21.66 -25.43 -9.80
C PHE A 55 -22.43 -24.83 -8.62
N ALA A 56 -23.73 -24.52 -8.83
CA ALA A 56 -24.63 -24.07 -7.78
C ALA A 56 -24.75 -25.09 -6.64
N THR A 57 -24.87 -26.38 -6.97
CA THR A 57 -24.97 -27.47 -6.00
C THR A 57 -23.73 -27.54 -5.12
N VAL A 58 -22.54 -27.49 -5.73
CA VAL A 58 -21.27 -27.48 -4.98
C VAL A 58 -21.19 -26.29 -4.04
N LEU A 59 -21.54 -25.08 -4.49
CA LEU A 59 -21.50 -23.90 -3.63
C LEU A 59 -22.54 -23.96 -2.50
N ARG A 60 -23.76 -24.42 -2.77
CA ARG A 60 -24.79 -24.62 -1.74
C ARG A 60 -24.31 -25.54 -0.63
N ASP A 61 -23.68 -26.66 -1.01
CA ASP A 61 -23.30 -27.72 -0.07
C ASP A 61 -22.03 -27.39 0.71
N ASN A 62 -21.13 -26.56 0.15
CA ASN A 62 -19.80 -26.33 0.73
C ASN A 62 -19.58 -24.91 1.26
N PHE A 63 -20.37 -23.91 0.86
CA PHE A 63 -20.16 -22.51 1.25
C PHE A 63 -21.07 -22.11 2.42
N ALA A 64 -20.49 -21.47 3.44
CA ALA A 64 -21.14 -21.16 4.71
C ALA A 64 -22.46 -20.38 4.53
N SER A 65 -23.48 -20.79 5.27
CA SER A 65 -24.86 -20.31 5.09
C SER A 65 -25.12 -18.87 5.48
N ASP A 66 -24.17 -18.24 6.15
CA ASP A 66 -24.21 -16.85 6.60
C ASP A 66 -23.46 -15.88 5.66
N ARG A 67 -23.08 -16.35 4.46
CA ARG A 67 -22.34 -15.58 3.44
C ARG A 67 -23.06 -15.53 2.10
N LYS A 68 -22.83 -14.46 1.35
CA LYS A 68 -23.46 -14.21 0.04
C LYS A 68 -22.58 -14.66 -1.12
N ILE A 69 -23.24 -14.94 -2.23
CA ILE A 69 -22.65 -15.31 -3.52
C ILE A 69 -23.16 -14.30 -4.56
N TYR A 70 -22.25 -13.48 -5.07
CA TYR A 70 -22.50 -12.60 -6.21
C TYR A 70 -22.40 -13.43 -7.49
N LEU A 71 -23.46 -13.41 -8.30
CA LEU A 71 -23.60 -14.23 -9.50
C LEU A 71 -23.61 -13.36 -10.74
N GLU A 72 -22.70 -13.64 -11.66
CA GLU A 72 -22.55 -12.91 -12.92
C GLU A 72 -22.39 -13.87 -14.09
N TYR A 73 -23.02 -13.55 -15.22
CA TYR A 73 -22.93 -14.32 -16.47
C TYR A 73 -21.90 -13.71 -17.42
N GLY A 74 -20.77 -14.39 -17.59
CA GLY A 74 -19.66 -13.94 -18.42
C GLY A 74 -19.01 -12.66 -17.89
N ASN A 75 -17.70 -12.50 -18.08
CA ASN A 75 -17.02 -11.25 -17.75
C ASN A 75 -16.91 -10.43 -19.02
N GLU A 76 -17.22 -9.14 -18.98
CA GLU A 76 -16.98 -8.25 -20.11
C GLU A 76 -17.58 -8.71 -21.46
N ASN A 77 -18.84 -9.15 -21.48
CA ASN A 77 -19.52 -9.68 -22.68
C ASN A 77 -19.53 -8.69 -23.88
N TRP A 78 -19.34 -7.40 -23.61
CA TRP A 78 -19.25 -6.32 -24.60
C TRP A 78 -17.85 -6.15 -25.18
N ASN A 79 -16.82 -6.62 -24.48
CA ASN A 79 -15.45 -6.30 -24.79
C ASN A 79 -14.98 -7.15 -25.98
N GLY A 80 -14.63 -6.45 -27.04
CA GLY A 80 -14.14 -7.01 -28.28
C GLY A 80 -12.92 -7.93 -28.10
N ILE A 81 -12.05 -7.73 -27.12
CA ILE A 81 -10.86 -8.59 -27.01
C ILE A 81 -11.18 -10.04 -26.66
N PHE A 82 -12.40 -10.34 -26.21
CA PHE A 82 -12.80 -11.69 -25.82
C PHE A 82 -13.80 -12.32 -26.78
N SER A 83 -13.75 -13.65 -26.89
CA SER A 83 -14.57 -14.41 -27.84
C SER A 83 -16.06 -14.35 -27.50
N GLN A 84 -16.43 -14.18 -26.23
CA GLN A 84 -17.84 -14.10 -25.81
C GLN A 84 -18.62 -12.97 -26.49
N ASN A 85 -17.95 -11.88 -26.90
CA ASN A 85 -18.59 -10.78 -27.62
C ASN A 85 -19.25 -11.23 -28.94
N VAL A 86 -18.72 -12.28 -29.58
CA VAL A 86 -19.28 -12.86 -30.82
C VAL A 86 -19.95 -14.21 -30.59
N GLU A 87 -19.44 -15.02 -29.66
CA GLU A 87 -19.98 -16.36 -29.41
C GLU A 87 -21.38 -16.33 -28.81
N ILE A 88 -21.67 -15.37 -27.93
CA ILE A 88 -23.02 -15.18 -27.36
C ILE A 88 -24.03 -14.87 -28.48
N PRO A 89 -23.91 -13.78 -29.26
CA PRO A 89 -24.90 -13.49 -30.29
C PRO A 89 -24.95 -14.57 -31.38
N ARG A 90 -23.83 -15.20 -31.74
CA ARG A 90 -23.84 -16.34 -32.68
C ARG A 90 -24.72 -17.49 -32.20
N GLN A 91 -24.68 -17.79 -30.90
CA GLN A 91 -25.48 -18.86 -30.31
C GLN A 91 -26.98 -18.51 -30.26
N PHE A 92 -27.32 -17.27 -29.90
CA PHE A 92 -28.69 -16.91 -29.55
C PHE A 92 -29.47 -16.18 -30.66
N CYS A 93 -28.79 -15.46 -31.56
CA CYS A 93 -29.44 -14.64 -32.60
C CYS A 93 -30.44 -15.43 -33.47
N PRO A 94 -30.15 -16.65 -33.96
CA PRO A 94 -31.11 -17.43 -34.73
C PRO A 94 -32.41 -17.77 -33.97
N GLY A 95 -32.37 -17.75 -32.63
CA GLY A 95 -33.51 -18.02 -31.76
C GLY A 95 -34.44 -16.84 -31.53
N PHE A 96 -34.10 -15.63 -31.99
CA PHE A 96 -34.92 -14.42 -31.87
C PHE A 96 -35.65 -14.13 -33.18
N PRO A 97 -36.94 -14.52 -33.36
CA PRO A 97 -37.58 -14.56 -34.68
C PRO A 97 -37.64 -13.20 -35.40
N ASP A 98 -37.68 -12.11 -34.65
CA ASP A 98 -37.76 -10.75 -35.17
C ASP A 98 -36.43 -10.21 -35.70
N ILE A 99 -35.29 -10.77 -35.26
CA ILE A 99 -33.94 -10.36 -35.70
C ILE A 99 -33.16 -11.49 -36.38
N ALA A 100 -33.68 -12.73 -36.39
CA ALA A 100 -33.03 -13.92 -36.92
C ALA A 100 -32.53 -13.76 -38.37
N ALA A 101 -33.34 -13.09 -39.21
CA ALA A 101 -32.97 -12.83 -40.61
C ALA A 101 -31.75 -11.88 -40.74
N GLY A 102 -31.52 -11.03 -39.74
CA GLY A 102 -30.42 -10.07 -39.71
C GLY A 102 -29.11 -10.63 -39.15
N CYS A 103 -29.09 -11.85 -38.57
CA CYS A 103 -27.89 -12.41 -37.95
C CYS A 103 -26.76 -12.74 -38.94
N GLN A 104 -27.09 -12.82 -40.23
CA GLN A 104 -26.14 -13.02 -41.33
C GLN A 104 -25.63 -11.68 -41.90
N ASN A 105 -26.17 -10.55 -41.43
CA ASN A 105 -25.68 -9.20 -41.76
C ASN A 105 -24.58 -8.81 -40.76
N ASP A 106 -23.50 -9.59 -40.74
CA ASP A 106 -22.42 -9.48 -39.75
C ASP A 106 -21.12 -8.91 -40.34
N GLY A 107 -21.16 -8.37 -41.55
CA GLY A 107 -20.01 -7.74 -42.20
C GLY A 107 -19.12 -8.70 -42.99
N ILE A 108 -19.38 -10.02 -42.97
CA ILE A 108 -18.66 -11.01 -43.79
C ILE A 108 -19.66 -11.75 -44.70
N PRO A 109 -19.81 -11.33 -45.97
CA PRO A 109 -20.79 -11.97 -46.86
C PRO A 109 -20.44 -13.43 -47.18
N GLY A 110 -21.39 -14.34 -46.92
CA GLY A 110 -21.54 -15.56 -47.72
C GLY A 110 -20.84 -16.84 -47.23
N ASN A 111 -20.43 -16.94 -45.97
CA ASN A 111 -19.91 -18.20 -45.42
C ASN A 111 -20.93 -18.99 -44.56
N GLY A 112 -22.11 -18.42 -44.29
CA GLY A 112 -23.21 -19.05 -43.55
C GLY A 112 -23.04 -19.09 -42.03
N ILE A 113 -22.01 -18.43 -41.48
CA ILE A 113 -21.78 -18.31 -40.04
C ILE A 113 -22.46 -17.02 -39.58
N ALA A 114 -23.32 -17.11 -38.55
CA ALA A 114 -23.98 -15.92 -38.01
C ALA A 114 -23.06 -15.14 -37.06
N CYS A 115 -23.24 -13.81 -37.03
CA CYS A 115 -22.62 -12.90 -36.08
C CYS A 115 -21.11 -13.07 -35.94
N GLU A 116 -20.43 -13.17 -37.08
CA GLU A 116 -18.98 -13.01 -37.16
C GLU A 116 -18.57 -11.60 -36.78
N ARG A 117 -17.28 -11.41 -36.48
CA ARG A 117 -16.73 -10.07 -36.30
C ARG A 117 -16.35 -9.50 -37.65
N ASP A 118 -16.81 -8.31 -37.98
CA ASP A 118 -16.24 -7.53 -39.08
C ASP A 118 -14.72 -7.36 -38.81
N PRO A 119 -13.84 -7.83 -39.71
CA PRO A 119 -12.39 -7.77 -39.49
C PRO A 119 -11.86 -6.34 -39.31
N ASN A 120 -12.64 -5.32 -39.64
CA ASN A 120 -12.29 -3.91 -39.49
C ASN A 120 -12.83 -3.28 -38.19
N THR A 121 -13.59 -4.02 -37.38
CA THR A 121 -14.12 -3.53 -36.10
C THR A 121 -13.49 -4.24 -34.91
N PHE A 122 -13.37 -3.51 -33.80
CA PHE A 122 -12.86 -4.07 -32.56
C PHE A 122 -13.92 -4.88 -31.79
N SER A 123 -15.18 -4.45 -31.86
CA SER A 123 -16.35 -5.06 -31.21
C SER A 123 -17.56 -5.01 -32.14
N LEU A 124 -18.60 -5.78 -31.83
CA LEU A 124 -19.89 -5.66 -32.51
C LEU A 124 -20.39 -4.21 -32.41
N GLY A 125 -20.64 -3.59 -33.56
CA GLY A 125 -21.03 -2.18 -33.68
C GLY A 125 -22.31 -1.97 -34.51
N ALA A 126 -22.59 -0.73 -34.88
CA ALA A 126 -23.81 -0.35 -35.61
C ALA A 126 -23.98 -1.08 -36.96
N ALA A 127 -22.89 -1.41 -37.65
CA ALA A 127 -22.91 -2.18 -38.89
C ALA A 127 -23.40 -3.63 -38.71
N GLN A 128 -23.43 -4.12 -37.47
CA GLN A 128 -23.84 -5.47 -37.08
C GLN A 128 -25.01 -5.40 -36.08
N ALA A 129 -25.91 -4.42 -36.26
CA ALA A 129 -26.97 -4.10 -35.30
C ALA A 129 -27.80 -5.32 -34.84
N PRO A 130 -28.23 -6.26 -35.69
CA PRO A 130 -28.95 -7.45 -35.23
C PRO A 130 -28.11 -8.34 -34.30
N CYS A 131 -26.81 -8.46 -34.55
CA CYS A 131 -25.90 -9.25 -33.71
C CYS A 131 -25.59 -8.55 -32.38
N PHE A 132 -25.40 -7.24 -32.40
CA PHE A 132 -25.28 -6.46 -31.16
C PHE A 132 -26.58 -6.54 -30.32
N GLU A 133 -27.74 -6.44 -30.97
CA GLU A 133 -29.04 -6.60 -30.31
C GLU A 133 -29.20 -8.00 -29.72
N ALA A 134 -28.80 -9.05 -30.46
CA ALA A 134 -28.80 -10.41 -29.95
C ALA A 134 -27.85 -10.59 -28.75
N LEU A 135 -26.68 -9.94 -28.75
CA LEU A 135 -25.76 -9.93 -27.59
C LEU A 135 -26.45 -9.33 -26.37
N VAL A 136 -27.06 -8.15 -26.51
CA VAL A 136 -27.77 -7.46 -25.41
C VAL A 136 -28.94 -8.30 -24.90
N ARG A 137 -29.72 -8.93 -25.79
CA ARG A 137 -30.86 -9.82 -25.46
C ARG A 137 -30.40 -11.10 -24.75
N ALA A 138 -29.45 -11.82 -25.33
CA ALA A 138 -28.93 -13.05 -24.75
C ALA A 138 -28.24 -12.82 -23.41
N TRP A 139 -27.51 -11.72 -23.24
CA TRP A 139 -26.84 -11.40 -21.99
C TRP A 139 -27.80 -11.36 -20.81
N GLY A 140 -28.81 -10.50 -20.85
CA GLY A 140 -29.78 -10.42 -19.76
C GLY A 140 -30.68 -11.66 -19.66
N ASP A 141 -31.09 -12.28 -20.78
CA ASP A 141 -31.96 -13.46 -20.74
C ASP A 141 -31.25 -14.62 -20.05
N ARG A 142 -30.01 -14.91 -20.49
CA ARG A 142 -29.18 -15.97 -19.91
C ARG A 142 -28.77 -15.68 -18.48
N SER A 143 -28.59 -14.40 -18.11
CA SER A 143 -28.35 -14.02 -16.71
C SER A 143 -29.54 -14.40 -15.83
N ILE A 144 -30.77 -14.09 -16.27
CA ILE A 144 -31.99 -14.44 -15.51
C ILE A 144 -32.15 -15.96 -15.41
N GLU A 145 -31.92 -16.71 -16.50
CA GLU A 145 -31.94 -18.18 -16.46
C GLU A 145 -30.95 -18.74 -15.43
N ILE A 146 -29.72 -18.21 -15.38
CA ILE A 146 -28.71 -18.59 -14.39
C ILE A 146 -29.18 -18.28 -12.97
N PHE A 147 -29.75 -17.10 -12.74
CA PHE A 147 -30.27 -16.71 -11.43
C PHE A 147 -31.37 -17.65 -10.96
N ASP A 148 -32.28 -18.04 -11.86
CA ASP A 148 -33.40 -18.94 -11.56
C ASP A 148 -32.93 -20.38 -11.29
N ARG A 149 -31.88 -20.84 -11.99
CA ARG A 149 -31.24 -22.13 -11.72
C ARG A 149 -30.57 -22.16 -10.35
N PHE A 150 -29.76 -21.15 -10.03
CA PHE A 150 -29.18 -21.03 -8.70
C PHE A 150 -30.26 -20.93 -7.62
N ALA A 151 -31.32 -20.14 -7.84
CA ALA A 151 -32.43 -20.04 -6.91
C ALA A 151 -33.15 -21.39 -6.69
N THR A 152 -33.33 -22.17 -7.75
CA THR A 152 -33.91 -23.52 -7.68
C THR A 152 -33.05 -24.45 -6.81
N VAL A 153 -31.72 -24.43 -7.00
CA VAL A 153 -30.78 -25.25 -6.24
C VAL A 153 -30.71 -24.84 -4.76
N PHE A 154 -30.71 -23.53 -4.47
CA PHE A 154 -30.63 -22.98 -3.11
C PHE A 154 -31.98 -22.97 -2.37
N GLY A 155 -33.09 -23.15 -3.08
CA GLY A 155 -34.44 -23.18 -2.53
C GLY A 155 -34.76 -21.95 -1.67
N ALA A 156 -35.34 -22.17 -0.50
CA ALA A 156 -35.75 -21.09 0.41
C ALA A 156 -34.61 -20.15 0.85
N SER A 157 -33.35 -20.59 0.78
CA SER A 157 -32.20 -19.76 1.16
C SER A 157 -31.77 -18.77 0.08
N ALA A 158 -32.21 -18.95 -1.16
CA ALA A 158 -31.77 -18.18 -2.33
C ALA A 158 -31.85 -16.65 -2.11
N GLY A 159 -32.98 -16.17 -1.60
CA GLY A 159 -33.21 -14.72 -1.39
C GLY A 159 -32.31 -14.06 -0.35
N THR A 160 -31.62 -14.85 0.48
CA THR A 160 -30.65 -14.34 1.47
C THR A 160 -29.20 -14.61 1.08
N ARG A 161 -28.96 -15.59 0.20
CA ARG A 161 -27.63 -16.09 -0.17
C ARG A 161 -27.14 -15.53 -1.51
N LEU A 162 -28.03 -15.21 -2.44
CA LEU A 162 -27.64 -14.86 -3.81
C LEU A 162 -27.75 -13.35 -4.03
N VAL A 163 -26.75 -12.77 -4.67
CA VAL A 163 -26.76 -11.41 -5.19
C VAL A 163 -26.64 -11.49 -6.71
N ARG A 164 -27.71 -11.14 -7.41
CA ARG A 164 -27.83 -11.26 -8.87
C ARG A 164 -27.26 -10.02 -9.53
N VAL A 165 -26.19 -10.19 -10.30
CA VAL A 165 -25.39 -9.09 -10.85
C VAL A 165 -25.56 -8.96 -12.36
N ILE A 166 -25.85 -7.74 -12.82
CA ILE A 166 -25.58 -7.34 -14.20
C ILE A 166 -24.39 -6.37 -14.18
N ALA A 167 -23.24 -6.83 -14.65
CA ALA A 167 -22.05 -6.00 -14.83
C ALA A 167 -22.07 -5.34 -16.21
N ALA A 168 -21.48 -4.17 -16.41
CA ALA A 168 -21.32 -3.56 -17.73
C ALA A 168 -20.13 -2.61 -17.81
N GLN A 169 -19.91 -2.04 -18.99
CA GLN A 169 -18.79 -1.15 -19.28
C GLN A 169 -18.95 0.21 -18.56
N ALA A 170 -17.95 0.61 -17.78
CA ALA A 170 -17.97 1.91 -17.09
C ALA A 170 -17.86 3.11 -18.07
N ALA A 171 -17.13 2.94 -19.18
CA ALA A 171 -17.00 3.96 -20.22
C ALA A 171 -18.26 4.15 -21.08
N ASN A 172 -19.20 3.20 -21.03
CA ASN A 172 -20.48 3.26 -21.73
C ASN A 172 -21.61 2.72 -20.85
N PRO A 173 -22.07 3.49 -19.85
CA PRO A 173 -23.10 3.03 -18.91
C PRO A 173 -24.44 2.77 -19.58
N ASP A 174 -24.72 3.36 -20.75
CA ASP A 174 -25.98 3.10 -21.48
C ASP A 174 -26.10 1.63 -21.91
N LEU A 175 -24.99 0.95 -22.15
CA LEU A 175 -25.01 -0.48 -22.47
C LEU A 175 -25.65 -1.31 -21.36
N GLY A 176 -25.28 -1.04 -20.10
CA GLY A 176 -25.89 -1.67 -18.94
C GLY A 176 -27.40 -1.39 -18.85
N ARG A 177 -27.81 -0.15 -19.14
CA ARG A 177 -29.23 0.23 -19.22
C ARG A 177 -29.97 -0.56 -20.30
N GLN A 178 -29.39 -0.72 -21.49
CA GLN A 178 -30.01 -1.47 -22.60
C GLN A 178 -30.27 -2.94 -22.22
N VAL A 179 -29.33 -3.57 -21.49
CA VAL A 179 -29.52 -4.93 -20.98
C VAL A 179 -30.61 -5.00 -19.91
N MET A 180 -30.60 -4.07 -18.95
CA MET A 180 -31.49 -4.12 -17.78
C MET A 180 -32.93 -3.64 -18.05
N ALA A 181 -33.12 -2.63 -18.90
CA ALA A 181 -34.41 -1.95 -19.10
C ALA A 181 -35.44 -2.76 -19.89
N ARG A 182 -34.98 -3.69 -20.72
CA ARG A 182 -35.85 -4.51 -21.56
C ARG A 182 -36.52 -5.64 -20.78
N ASN A 183 -37.60 -6.16 -21.35
CA ASN A 183 -38.18 -7.42 -20.91
C ASN A 183 -37.24 -8.59 -21.25
N VAL A 184 -37.25 -9.62 -20.39
CA VAL A 184 -36.68 -10.92 -20.75
C VAL A 184 -37.47 -11.46 -21.94
N THR A 185 -36.80 -12.02 -22.94
CA THR A 185 -37.48 -12.48 -24.16
C THR A 185 -38.60 -13.46 -23.84
N GLY A 186 -39.81 -13.18 -24.33
CA GLY A 186 -40.99 -14.00 -24.07
C GLY A 186 -41.60 -13.85 -22.66
N GLN A 187 -41.11 -12.93 -21.83
CA GLN A 187 -41.60 -12.69 -20.47
C GLN A 187 -42.20 -11.29 -20.32
N SER A 188 -43.05 -11.11 -19.30
CA SER A 188 -43.70 -9.82 -18.99
C SER A 188 -42.89 -8.94 -18.02
N PHE A 189 -41.74 -9.41 -17.55
CA PHE A 189 -40.91 -8.71 -16.57
C PHE A 189 -39.55 -8.32 -17.17
N THR A 190 -38.97 -7.24 -16.63
CA THR A 190 -37.67 -6.72 -17.07
C THR A 190 -36.51 -7.47 -16.46
N VAL A 191 -35.35 -7.44 -17.11
CA VAL A 191 -34.08 -7.95 -16.54
C VAL A 191 -33.78 -7.24 -15.21
N ALA A 192 -33.98 -5.91 -15.15
CA ALA A 192 -33.80 -5.12 -13.93
C ALA A 192 -34.65 -5.63 -12.75
N SER A 193 -35.90 -6.03 -12.98
CA SER A 193 -36.79 -6.52 -11.92
C SER A 193 -36.33 -7.82 -11.26
N ARG A 194 -35.35 -8.51 -11.87
CA ARG A 194 -34.76 -9.77 -11.39
C ARG A 194 -33.27 -9.63 -11.07
N THR A 195 -32.75 -8.40 -11.03
CA THR A 195 -31.35 -8.06 -10.74
C THR A 195 -31.28 -7.35 -9.38
N ASP A 196 -30.26 -7.66 -8.57
CA ASP A 196 -30.09 -7.04 -7.24
C ASP A 196 -29.11 -5.86 -7.28
N VAL A 197 -28.07 -5.96 -8.12
CA VAL A 197 -27.02 -4.94 -8.21
C VAL A 197 -26.58 -4.75 -9.66
N TYR A 198 -26.29 -3.50 -10.01
CA TYR A 198 -25.57 -3.14 -11.23
C TYR A 198 -24.09 -2.98 -10.91
N ALA A 199 -23.22 -3.57 -11.74
CA ALA A 199 -21.78 -3.48 -11.54
C ALA A 199 -21.06 -2.76 -12.70
N SER A 200 -20.02 -1.99 -12.41
CA SER A 200 -19.13 -1.40 -13.42
C SER A 200 -17.65 -1.61 -13.08
N ALA A 201 -16.75 -1.32 -14.03
CA ALA A 201 -15.29 -1.40 -13.85
C ALA A 201 -14.64 -0.03 -13.98
N PRO A 202 -14.62 0.80 -12.92
CA PRO A 202 -14.19 2.20 -13.01
C PRO A 202 -12.66 2.33 -12.96
N TYR A 203 -11.93 1.79 -13.93
CA TYR A 203 -10.47 1.90 -13.96
C TYR A 203 -9.99 3.36 -14.09
N ILE A 204 -8.86 3.67 -13.44
CA ILE A 204 -8.08 4.88 -13.70
C ILE A 204 -6.93 4.56 -14.66
N GLY A 205 -6.80 5.34 -15.74
CA GLY A 205 -5.66 5.24 -16.67
C GLY A 205 -5.90 4.53 -17.99
N THR A 206 -7.14 4.21 -18.33
CA THR A 206 -7.53 3.56 -19.60
C THR A 206 -7.13 4.33 -20.86
N GLU A 207 -6.85 5.62 -20.72
CA GLU A 207 -6.53 6.58 -21.78
C GLU A 207 -5.03 6.71 -22.08
N TYR A 208 -4.17 6.10 -21.25
CA TYR A 208 -2.73 6.18 -21.43
C TYR A 208 -2.22 5.04 -22.32
N CYS A 209 -1.27 5.35 -23.21
CA CYS A 209 -0.63 4.38 -24.10
C CYS A 209 -1.65 3.55 -24.91
N THR A 210 -2.66 4.22 -25.46
CA THR A 210 -3.61 3.66 -26.43
C THR A 210 -3.50 4.38 -27.78
N PRO A 211 -3.75 3.70 -28.91
CA PRO A 211 -3.83 4.33 -30.23
C PRO A 211 -4.97 5.36 -30.31
N ASP A 212 -4.95 6.19 -31.36
CA ASP A 212 -5.98 7.14 -31.82
C ASP A 212 -6.89 7.73 -30.72
N SER A 213 -6.68 9.01 -30.39
CA SER A 213 -7.33 9.79 -29.30
C SER A 213 -6.88 9.50 -27.86
N GLY A 214 -5.92 8.57 -27.69
CA GLY A 214 -5.22 8.33 -26.43
C GLY A 214 -4.13 9.35 -26.09
N ILE A 215 -3.78 9.42 -24.81
CA ILE A 215 -2.60 10.14 -24.29
C ILE A 215 -1.42 9.19 -24.40
N ASN A 216 -0.54 9.39 -25.37
CA ASN A 216 0.58 8.47 -25.63
C ASN A 216 1.88 9.24 -25.90
N PRO A 217 3.05 8.57 -25.92
CA PRO A 217 4.33 9.24 -26.13
C PRO A 217 4.45 10.03 -27.44
N ASP A 218 3.70 9.64 -28.48
CA ASP A 218 3.76 10.28 -29.81
C ASP A 218 2.94 11.58 -29.84
N THR A 219 1.78 11.59 -29.17
CA THR A 219 0.86 12.74 -29.14
C THR A 219 1.02 13.63 -27.92
N SER A 220 1.59 13.12 -26.83
CA SER A 220 1.70 13.78 -25.53
C SER A 220 3.07 13.53 -24.86
N PRO A 221 4.19 13.83 -25.55
CA PRO A 221 5.54 13.51 -25.05
C PRO A 221 5.86 14.13 -23.68
N ALA A 222 5.28 15.30 -23.36
CA ALA A 222 5.47 15.94 -22.06
C ALA A 222 4.95 15.10 -20.88
N VAL A 223 3.84 14.37 -21.06
CA VAL A 223 3.26 13.48 -20.03
C VAL A 223 4.19 12.29 -19.75
N TYR A 224 4.97 11.87 -20.74
CA TYR A 224 5.88 10.72 -20.65
C TYR A 224 7.36 11.12 -20.48
N ALA A 225 7.64 12.40 -20.19
CA ALA A 225 9.00 12.90 -20.05
C ALA A 225 9.74 12.27 -18.85
N ASN A 226 9.02 12.01 -17.77
CA ASN A 226 9.48 11.29 -16.58
C ASN A 226 8.27 10.83 -15.75
N VAL A 227 8.53 10.02 -14.71
CA VAL A 227 7.47 9.45 -13.87
C VAL A 227 6.67 10.51 -13.10
N ASP A 228 7.28 11.62 -12.72
CA ASP A 228 6.58 12.68 -11.98
C ASP A 228 5.59 13.43 -12.86
N ALA A 229 6.00 13.80 -14.08
CA ALA A 229 5.10 14.40 -15.06
C ALA A 229 3.91 13.47 -15.39
N PHE A 230 4.17 12.17 -15.49
CA PHE A 230 3.12 11.17 -15.67
C PHE A 230 2.18 11.12 -14.46
N LEU A 231 2.71 11.04 -13.24
CA LEU A 231 1.91 10.95 -12.01
C LEU A 231 1.12 12.24 -11.72
N ASP A 232 1.66 13.41 -12.07
CA ASP A 232 0.95 14.68 -12.00
C ASP A 232 -0.30 14.65 -12.89
N HIS A 233 -0.14 14.26 -14.15
CA HIS A 233 -1.25 14.12 -15.09
C HIS A 233 -2.22 12.98 -14.70
N PHE A 234 -1.70 11.85 -14.22
CA PHE A 234 -2.47 10.69 -13.78
C PHE A 234 -3.36 11.00 -12.58
N SER A 235 -2.81 11.70 -11.57
CA SER A 235 -3.52 12.09 -10.36
C SER A 235 -4.60 13.16 -10.57
N THR A 236 -4.59 13.84 -11.72
CA THR A 236 -5.49 14.94 -12.04
C THR A 236 -6.44 14.58 -13.18
N GLU A 237 -5.97 14.63 -14.42
CA GLU A 237 -6.76 14.34 -15.62
C GLU A 237 -7.18 12.87 -15.67
N GLY A 238 -6.27 11.95 -15.30
CA GLY A 238 -6.60 10.53 -15.24
C GLY A 238 -7.66 10.22 -14.17
N MET A 239 -7.51 10.82 -12.99
CA MET A 239 -8.50 10.73 -11.92
C MET A 239 -9.85 11.31 -12.36
N THR A 240 -9.85 12.46 -13.03
CA THR A 240 -11.06 13.12 -13.52
C THR A 240 -11.83 12.21 -14.48
N ARG A 241 -11.13 11.50 -15.38
CA ARG A 241 -11.76 10.53 -16.28
C ARG A 241 -12.37 9.35 -15.53
N ALA A 242 -11.65 8.77 -14.55
CA ALA A 242 -12.17 7.68 -13.73
C ALA A 242 -13.42 8.09 -12.94
N VAL A 243 -13.41 9.28 -12.32
CA VAL A 243 -14.57 9.86 -11.62
C VAL A 243 -15.74 10.09 -12.58
N GLY A 244 -15.46 10.49 -13.82
CA GLY A 244 -16.45 10.57 -14.89
C GLY A 244 -17.16 9.24 -15.14
N PHE A 245 -16.42 8.13 -15.21
CA PHE A 245 -17.02 6.80 -15.36
C PHE A 245 -17.88 6.39 -14.15
N MET A 246 -17.39 6.65 -12.93
CA MET A 246 -18.11 6.36 -11.69
C MET A 246 -19.42 7.12 -11.60
N SER A 247 -19.37 8.45 -11.80
CA SER A 247 -20.52 9.35 -11.69
C SER A 247 -21.55 9.12 -12.80
N ALA A 248 -21.11 8.89 -14.04
CA ALA A 248 -22.00 8.59 -15.15
C ALA A 248 -22.75 7.26 -14.95
N SER A 249 -22.05 6.23 -14.46
CA SER A 249 -22.68 4.94 -14.11
C SER A 249 -23.69 5.10 -12.98
N ARG A 250 -23.34 5.83 -11.91
CA ARG A 250 -24.26 6.12 -10.79
C ARG A 250 -25.49 6.90 -11.24
N ALA A 251 -25.31 7.92 -12.08
CA ALA A 251 -26.40 8.73 -12.63
C ALA A 251 -27.34 7.89 -13.52
N MET A 252 -26.79 7.02 -14.37
CA MET A 252 -27.55 6.09 -15.19
C MET A 252 -28.41 5.17 -14.32
N VAL A 253 -27.82 4.54 -13.30
CA VAL A 253 -28.54 3.63 -12.39
C VAL A 253 -29.65 4.37 -11.65
N ASN A 254 -29.34 5.50 -11.02
CA ASN A 254 -30.32 6.27 -10.25
C ASN A 254 -31.52 6.75 -11.10
N SER A 255 -31.27 7.13 -12.36
CA SER A 255 -32.31 7.70 -13.23
C SER A 255 -33.23 6.63 -13.82
N ASN A 256 -32.74 5.40 -14.01
CA ASN A 256 -33.48 4.35 -14.71
C ASN A 256 -33.95 3.22 -13.77
N PHE A 257 -33.26 3.00 -12.65
CA PHE A 257 -33.46 1.88 -11.74
C PHE A 257 -33.35 2.36 -10.27
N PRO A 258 -34.28 3.23 -9.82
CA PRO A 258 -34.19 3.84 -8.50
C PRO A 258 -34.14 2.78 -7.40
N GLY A 259 -33.14 2.90 -6.52
CA GLY A 259 -32.88 1.96 -5.42
C GLY A 259 -31.94 0.79 -5.75
N MET A 260 -31.56 0.61 -7.02
CA MET A 260 -30.55 -0.37 -7.42
C MET A 260 -29.16 0.06 -6.94
N ARG A 261 -28.39 -0.87 -6.37
CA ARG A 261 -27.01 -0.60 -5.95
C ARG A 261 -26.07 -0.53 -7.14
N HIS A 262 -25.05 0.34 -7.04
CA HIS A 262 -23.95 0.43 -7.99
C HIS A 262 -22.67 -0.09 -7.33
N VAL A 263 -22.19 -1.26 -7.74
CA VAL A 263 -20.97 -1.91 -7.21
C VAL A 263 -19.86 -1.93 -8.26
N ALA A 264 -18.61 -2.18 -7.86
CA ALA A 264 -17.53 -2.44 -8.79
C ALA A 264 -17.20 -3.93 -8.81
N TYR A 265 -17.23 -4.55 -9.99
CA TYR A 265 -16.82 -5.96 -10.15
C TYR A 265 -15.30 -6.11 -10.33
N GLU A 266 -14.65 -5.03 -10.75
CA GLU A 266 -13.21 -4.88 -10.83
C GLU A 266 -12.85 -3.38 -10.84
N GLY A 267 -11.57 -3.05 -10.70
CA GLY A 267 -11.10 -1.68 -10.78
C GLY A 267 -9.70 -1.50 -10.22
N GLY A 268 -9.32 -0.24 -9.99
CA GLY A 268 -7.96 0.20 -9.69
C GLY A 268 -7.29 0.83 -10.91
N GLN A 269 -5.97 0.84 -10.93
CA GLN A 269 -5.21 1.38 -12.05
C GLN A 269 -5.23 0.43 -13.25
N HIS A 270 -5.30 0.99 -14.45
CA HIS A 270 -5.13 0.29 -15.72
C HIS A 270 -3.88 0.85 -16.44
N LEU A 271 -2.70 0.48 -15.95
CA LEU A 271 -1.42 0.85 -16.58
C LEU A 271 -0.95 -0.28 -17.50
N ALA A 272 -1.47 -0.31 -18.71
CA ALA A 272 -1.13 -1.27 -19.76
C ALA A 272 -1.15 -0.58 -21.12
N GLY A 273 -0.16 -0.87 -21.97
CA GLY A 273 -0.18 -0.38 -23.35
C GLY A 273 -1.18 -1.17 -24.19
N ILE A 274 -1.93 -0.51 -25.06
CA ILE A 274 -2.93 -1.12 -25.93
C ILE A 274 -2.42 -1.16 -27.38
N ALA A 275 -2.71 -2.26 -28.07
CA ALA A 275 -2.34 -2.49 -29.47
C ALA A 275 -0.85 -2.17 -29.74
N GLY A 276 -0.55 -1.20 -30.61
CA GLY A 276 0.83 -0.82 -30.96
C GLY A 276 1.69 -0.37 -29.79
N PHE A 277 1.09 0.03 -28.66
CA PHE A 277 1.81 0.46 -27.46
C PHE A 277 2.10 -0.65 -26.45
N THR A 278 1.60 -1.87 -26.66
CA THR A 278 1.78 -3.00 -25.72
C THR A 278 3.26 -3.21 -25.35
N PHE A 279 4.14 -3.18 -26.35
CA PHE A 279 5.59 -3.34 -26.18
C PHE A 279 6.38 -2.03 -26.32
N ASN A 280 5.71 -0.88 -26.26
CA ASN A 280 6.39 0.41 -26.34
C ASN A 280 7.26 0.63 -25.10
N ASN A 281 8.55 0.89 -25.30
CA ASN A 281 9.53 0.99 -24.21
C ASN A 281 9.27 2.20 -23.30
N THR A 282 8.88 3.34 -23.86
CA THR A 282 8.58 4.57 -23.10
C THR A 282 7.38 4.33 -22.19
N CYS A 283 6.29 3.79 -22.73
CA CYS A 283 5.10 3.42 -21.96
C CYS A 283 5.43 2.49 -20.80
N ASN A 284 6.11 1.38 -21.09
CA ASN A 284 6.41 0.38 -20.08
C ASN A 284 7.36 0.89 -18.99
N THR A 285 8.36 1.71 -19.36
CA THR A 285 9.28 2.33 -18.39
C THR A 285 8.54 3.26 -17.43
N ILE A 286 7.68 4.14 -17.96
CA ILE A 286 6.90 5.09 -17.15
C ILE A 286 5.90 4.34 -16.26
N PHE A 287 5.19 3.35 -16.80
CA PHE A 287 4.21 2.59 -16.05
C PHE A 287 4.85 1.73 -14.93
N ASP A 288 6.01 1.13 -15.18
CA ASP A 288 6.75 0.38 -14.14
C ASP A 288 7.18 1.29 -12.99
N ALA A 289 7.71 2.47 -13.33
CA ALA A 289 8.10 3.48 -12.34
C ALA A 289 6.88 4.00 -11.56
N ALA A 290 5.77 4.29 -12.25
CA ALA A 290 4.53 4.75 -11.62
C ALA A 290 3.93 3.69 -10.68
N ASN A 291 3.93 2.41 -11.08
CA ASN A 291 3.40 1.30 -10.29
C ASN A 291 4.08 1.14 -8.93
N ARG A 292 5.37 1.50 -8.83
CA ARG A 292 6.18 1.39 -7.61
C ARG A 292 6.36 2.71 -6.86
N SER A 293 5.84 3.81 -7.40
CA SER A 293 5.95 5.12 -6.77
C SER A 293 5.15 5.17 -5.47
N SER A 294 5.73 5.74 -4.41
CA SER A 294 5.01 5.99 -3.16
C SER A 294 3.80 6.93 -3.36
N ARG A 295 3.85 7.82 -4.35
CA ARG A 295 2.71 8.68 -4.73
C ARG A 295 1.47 7.90 -5.11
N MET A 296 1.62 6.63 -5.50
CA MET A 296 0.50 5.77 -5.86
C MET A 296 -0.44 5.53 -4.68
N GLU A 297 0.06 5.53 -3.44
CA GLU A 297 -0.75 5.42 -2.21
C GLU A 297 -1.82 6.52 -2.15
N ALA A 298 -1.39 7.80 -2.18
CA ALA A 298 -2.29 8.95 -2.14
C ALA A 298 -3.26 9.05 -3.34
N ILE A 299 -2.79 8.64 -4.53
CA ILE A 299 -3.66 8.56 -5.73
C ILE A 299 -4.79 7.57 -5.49
N TYR A 300 -4.47 6.42 -4.93
CA TYR A 300 -5.41 5.37 -4.65
C TYR A 300 -6.36 5.75 -3.51
N GLU A 301 -5.88 6.36 -2.43
CA GLU A 301 -6.74 6.97 -1.38
C GLU A 301 -7.80 7.91 -1.98
N THR A 302 -7.37 8.78 -2.90
CA THR A 302 -8.26 9.69 -3.65
C THR A 302 -9.25 8.91 -4.51
N TYR A 303 -8.78 7.88 -5.22
CA TYR A 303 -9.61 7.02 -6.06
C TYR A 303 -10.75 6.35 -5.27
N TRP A 304 -10.46 5.70 -4.14
CA TRP A 304 -11.53 5.07 -3.34
C TRP A 304 -12.39 6.09 -2.62
N SER A 305 -11.86 7.23 -2.20
CA SER A 305 -12.67 8.32 -1.67
C SER A 305 -13.72 8.81 -2.68
N ASN A 306 -13.33 8.90 -3.95
CA ASN A 306 -14.25 9.20 -5.05
C ASN A 306 -15.23 8.04 -5.31
N TRP A 307 -14.77 6.79 -5.23
CA TRP A 307 -15.67 5.64 -5.36
C TRP A 307 -16.78 5.65 -4.30
N ARG A 308 -16.46 5.89 -3.02
CA ARG A 308 -17.49 5.94 -1.95
C ARG A 308 -18.58 6.99 -2.20
N GLN A 309 -18.28 8.04 -2.95
CA GLN A 309 -19.26 9.07 -3.31
C GLN A 309 -20.17 8.64 -4.48
N ASN A 310 -19.74 7.65 -5.27
CA ASN A 310 -20.37 7.27 -6.54
C ASN A 310 -20.81 5.80 -6.59
N GLY A 311 -20.46 4.99 -5.60
CA GLY A 311 -20.65 3.56 -5.60
C GLY A 311 -20.71 2.99 -4.20
N ASP A 312 -20.94 1.68 -4.17
CA ASP A 312 -21.12 0.89 -2.95
C ASP A 312 -19.91 -0.03 -2.77
N GLU A 313 -20.11 -1.35 -2.81
CA GLU A 313 -19.05 -2.35 -2.66
C GLU A 313 -18.10 -2.35 -3.85
N PHE A 314 -16.81 -2.60 -3.59
CA PHE A 314 -15.75 -2.53 -4.58
C PHE A 314 -14.89 -3.78 -4.56
N ALA A 315 -14.92 -4.55 -5.65
CA ALA A 315 -13.97 -5.62 -5.89
C ALA A 315 -12.74 -5.05 -6.62
N HIS A 316 -11.58 -5.02 -5.96
CA HIS A 316 -10.32 -4.68 -6.65
C HIS A 316 -9.89 -5.83 -7.55
N PHE A 317 -9.46 -5.55 -8.78
CA PHE A 317 -9.27 -6.57 -9.82
C PHE A 317 -8.27 -7.67 -9.42
N TYR A 318 -7.13 -7.30 -8.83
CA TYR A 318 -6.04 -8.24 -8.62
C TYR A 318 -5.33 -8.02 -7.28
N THR A 319 -5.44 -8.97 -6.35
CA THR A 319 -4.72 -8.90 -5.06
C THR A 319 -3.23 -9.11 -5.24
N THR A 320 -2.81 -10.16 -5.94
CA THR A 320 -1.39 -10.51 -6.11
C THR A 320 -1.10 -10.88 -7.55
N GLY A 321 -0.22 -10.14 -8.22
CA GLY A 321 0.19 -10.40 -9.60
C GLY A 321 1.41 -9.62 -10.03
N ARG A 322 2.37 -10.32 -10.62
CA ARG A 322 3.54 -9.70 -11.21
C ARG A 322 3.13 -8.79 -12.36
N TYR A 323 3.69 -7.58 -12.39
CA TYR A 323 3.45 -6.67 -13.50
C TYR A 323 4.27 -7.04 -14.75
N GLY A 324 3.82 -6.56 -15.91
CA GLY A 324 4.55 -6.66 -17.17
C GLY A 324 3.91 -5.82 -18.28
N PRO A 325 4.30 -6.04 -19.55
CA PRO A 325 3.74 -5.31 -20.68
C PRO A 325 2.21 -5.42 -20.79
N PHE A 326 1.68 -6.53 -20.29
CA PHE A 326 0.25 -6.80 -20.30
C PHE A 326 -0.52 -6.15 -19.14
N GLY A 327 0.14 -5.46 -18.20
CA GLY A 327 -0.50 -4.62 -17.18
C GLY A 327 0.10 -4.71 -15.77
N ARG A 328 -0.39 -3.84 -14.88
CA ARG A 328 0.16 -3.56 -13.52
C ARG A 328 -0.93 -3.50 -12.45
N TRP A 329 -1.83 -4.48 -12.42
CA TRP A 329 -3.03 -4.41 -11.56
C TRP A 329 -2.86 -4.88 -10.12
N GLY A 330 -1.90 -5.78 -9.86
CA GLY A 330 -1.70 -6.40 -8.54
C GLY A 330 -1.51 -5.37 -7.43
N LEU A 331 -2.25 -5.48 -6.32
CA LEU A 331 -1.94 -4.73 -5.09
C LEU A 331 -0.55 -5.12 -4.57
N LEU A 332 -0.26 -6.42 -4.65
CA LEU A 332 1.03 -7.05 -4.41
C LEU A 332 1.59 -7.61 -5.73
N GLU A 333 2.90 -7.58 -5.93
CA GLU A 333 3.60 -8.17 -7.07
C GLU A 333 3.81 -9.68 -6.90
N PHE A 334 3.94 -10.14 -5.65
CA PHE A 334 4.12 -11.54 -5.26
C PHE A 334 3.59 -11.77 -3.82
N GLN A 335 3.35 -13.02 -3.43
CA GLN A 335 2.56 -13.36 -2.23
C GLN A 335 3.23 -12.94 -0.91
N ASP A 336 4.56 -12.95 -0.86
CA ASP A 336 5.39 -12.62 0.29
C ASP A 336 6.07 -11.23 0.15
N GLN A 337 5.50 -10.34 -0.69
CA GLN A 337 5.95 -8.96 -0.76
C GLN A 337 5.76 -8.28 0.60
N ASP A 338 6.79 -7.56 1.07
CA ASP A 338 6.67 -6.71 2.26
C ASP A 338 5.58 -5.65 2.02
N VAL A 339 4.53 -5.71 2.83
CA VAL A 339 3.35 -4.86 2.73
C VAL A 339 3.69 -3.37 2.85
N LEU A 340 4.76 -3.02 3.58
CA LEU A 340 5.23 -1.63 3.72
C LEU A 340 5.82 -1.07 2.43
N THR A 341 6.14 -1.95 1.46
CA THR A 341 6.65 -1.57 0.13
C THR A 341 5.57 -1.63 -0.95
N ALA A 342 4.32 -1.92 -0.58
CA ALA A 342 3.19 -2.08 -1.49
C ALA A 342 2.17 -0.95 -1.32
N PRO A 343 2.42 0.25 -1.90
CA PRO A 343 1.63 1.46 -1.63
C PRO A 343 0.13 1.29 -1.93
N LYS A 344 -0.22 0.53 -2.98
CA LYS A 344 -1.62 0.24 -3.33
C LYS A 344 -2.30 -0.67 -2.30
N TYR A 345 -1.57 -1.64 -1.77
CA TYR A 345 -2.07 -2.57 -0.76
C TYR A 345 -2.30 -1.85 0.57
N GLN A 346 -1.33 -1.02 0.99
CA GLN A 346 -1.44 -0.21 2.20
C GLN A 346 -2.66 0.70 2.14
N ALA A 347 -2.81 1.46 1.05
CA ALA A 347 -3.94 2.36 0.85
C ALA A 347 -5.30 1.62 0.87
N LEU A 348 -5.38 0.40 0.34
CA LEU A 348 -6.59 -0.42 0.39
C LEU A 348 -6.91 -0.92 1.80
N LEU A 349 -5.89 -1.35 2.56
CA LEU A 349 -6.08 -1.78 3.96
C LEU A 349 -6.54 -0.61 4.82
N ASP A 350 -5.91 0.55 4.69
CA ASP A 350 -6.26 1.76 5.44
C ASP A 350 -7.67 2.23 5.08
N HIS A 351 -8.03 2.22 3.80
CA HIS A 351 -9.39 2.52 3.36
C HIS A 351 -10.42 1.55 3.94
N SER A 352 -10.15 0.25 3.90
CA SER A 352 -11.05 -0.79 4.40
C SER A 352 -11.22 -0.72 5.92
N ALA A 353 -10.15 -0.38 6.65
CA ALA A 353 -10.17 -0.19 8.09
C ALA A 353 -10.92 1.08 8.50
N ALA A 354 -10.74 2.18 7.76
CA ALA A 354 -11.42 3.45 8.04
C ALA A 354 -12.90 3.44 7.64
N PHE A 355 -13.25 2.70 6.59
CA PHE A 355 -14.61 2.69 6.01
C PHE A 355 -15.15 1.27 5.79
N PRO A 356 -15.25 0.45 6.86
CA PRO A 356 -15.66 -0.95 6.78
C PRO A 356 -17.08 -1.17 6.24
N CYS A 357 -17.91 -0.11 6.28
CA CYS A 357 -19.28 -0.10 5.81
C CYS A 357 -19.68 1.34 5.45
N HIS A 358 -19.87 1.64 4.16
CA HIS A 358 -20.25 3.00 3.71
C HIS A 358 -21.49 3.05 2.80
N TRP A 359 -22.07 1.90 2.43
CA TRP A 359 -23.26 1.83 1.57
C TRP A 359 -24.53 1.38 2.31
N PRO A 360 -25.73 1.63 1.75
CA PRO A 360 -26.99 1.27 2.40
C PRO A 360 -27.12 -0.23 2.69
N ASN A 361 -27.65 -0.55 3.87
CA ASN A 361 -27.79 -1.94 4.36
C ASN A 361 -26.47 -2.73 4.42
N CYS A 362 -25.34 -2.03 4.33
CA CYS A 362 -24.07 -2.58 4.75
C CYS A 362 -24.19 -2.89 6.24
N THR A 363 -24.35 -4.17 6.52
CA THR A 363 -24.18 -4.72 7.84
C THR A 363 -22.94 -5.55 7.72
N GLN A 364 -21.85 -5.12 8.36
CA GLN A 364 -20.90 -6.13 8.78
C GLN A 364 -21.71 -7.04 9.68
N SER A 365 -21.91 -8.29 9.25
CA SER A 365 -22.30 -9.33 10.16
C SER A 365 -21.30 -9.24 11.32
N THR A 366 -21.72 -8.67 12.43
CA THR A 366 -21.18 -9.00 13.74
C THR A 366 -21.64 -10.41 14.12
N GLY A 367 -21.78 -11.34 13.15
CA GLY A 367 -21.45 -12.72 13.43
C GLY A 367 -20.03 -12.68 13.93
N GLY A 368 -19.89 -12.64 15.27
CA GLY A 368 -18.68 -12.27 15.98
C GLY A 368 -17.48 -12.85 15.26
N GLY A 369 -16.83 -12.03 14.44
CA GLY A 369 -15.72 -12.48 13.65
C GLY A 369 -14.67 -12.84 14.66
N ASN A 370 -14.43 -14.13 14.86
CA ASN A 370 -13.29 -14.59 15.63
C ASN A 370 -12.04 -14.17 14.86
N SER A 371 -11.52 -12.96 15.05
CA SER A 371 -10.20 -12.59 14.56
C SER A 371 -9.21 -13.03 15.62
N ASN A 372 -8.23 -13.82 15.20
CA ASN A 372 -7.12 -14.15 16.07
C ASN A 372 -6.33 -12.87 16.34
N PRO A 373 -5.89 -12.62 17.59
CA PRO A 373 -5.03 -11.48 17.86
C PRO A 373 -3.73 -11.58 17.06
N THR A 374 -3.26 -10.45 16.57
CA THR A 374 -1.88 -10.28 16.11
C THR A 374 -0.98 -10.16 17.33
N LEU A 375 0.02 -11.04 17.46
CA LEU A 375 0.99 -11.00 18.54
C LEU A 375 2.23 -10.22 18.12
N SER A 376 2.60 -9.24 18.94
CA SER A 376 3.85 -8.49 18.84
C SER A 376 4.76 -8.90 19.98
N TYR A 377 6.04 -9.13 19.68
CA TYR A 377 7.04 -9.54 20.66
C TYR A 377 8.04 -8.42 20.91
N THR A 378 8.48 -8.28 22.15
CA THR A 378 9.56 -7.38 22.51
C THR A 378 10.56 -8.11 23.41
N PRO A 379 11.77 -8.42 22.92
CA PRO A 379 12.28 -8.13 21.57
C PRO A 379 11.58 -8.93 20.46
N ALA A 380 11.58 -8.39 19.23
CA ALA A 380 10.92 -8.99 18.07
C ALA A 380 11.52 -10.36 17.69
N ALA A 381 10.69 -11.26 17.17
CA ALA A 381 11.14 -12.53 16.59
C ALA A 381 11.62 -12.32 15.14
N GLY A 382 12.62 -13.08 14.65
CA GLY A 382 13.07 -12.91 13.26
C GLY A 382 13.93 -14.05 12.70
N THR A 383 13.50 -14.59 11.55
CA THR A 383 14.25 -15.52 10.68
C THR A 383 15.32 -14.80 9.86
N LEU A 384 16.45 -14.55 10.50
CA LEU A 384 17.86 -14.73 10.08
C LEU A 384 18.66 -14.07 11.23
N ALA A 385 19.32 -14.91 12.03
CA ALA A 385 19.91 -14.51 13.31
C ALA A 385 20.98 -13.42 13.16
N THR A 386 20.62 -12.17 13.43
CA THR A 386 21.59 -11.09 13.68
C THR A 386 21.87 -11.00 15.20
N PRO A 387 23.14 -10.98 15.62
CA PRO A 387 23.50 -10.80 17.02
C PRO A 387 22.88 -9.53 17.62
N GLY A 388 22.22 -9.64 18.77
CA GLY A 388 21.58 -8.50 19.48
C GLY A 388 20.06 -8.40 19.32
N SER A 389 19.43 -9.24 18.50
CA SER A 389 17.96 -9.28 18.29
C SER A 389 17.17 -10.07 19.34
N GLY A 390 17.84 -10.64 20.34
CA GLY A 390 17.23 -11.52 21.33
C GLY A 390 17.10 -10.92 22.74
N PRO A 391 16.47 -11.65 23.67
CA PRO A 391 16.28 -11.20 25.06
C PRO A 391 17.62 -11.02 25.77
N VAL A 392 17.75 -9.90 26.48
CA VAL A 392 18.99 -9.49 27.15
C VAL A 392 19.03 -10.03 28.58
N PHE A 393 20.02 -10.89 28.87
CA PHE A 393 20.30 -11.35 30.22
C PHE A 393 21.27 -10.37 30.91
N PRO A 394 20.99 -9.95 32.16
CA PRO A 394 21.88 -9.04 32.87
C PRO A 394 23.23 -9.68 33.19
N GLY A 395 24.30 -8.91 33.08
CA GLY A 395 25.63 -9.28 33.58
C GLY A 395 25.66 -9.36 35.12
N GLY A 396 26.70 -9.96 35.68
CA GLY A 396 26.90 -10.07 37.12
C GLY A 396 27.78 -11.25 37.51
N GLY A 397 27.96 -11.45 38.81
CA GLY A 397 28.71 -12.60 39.33
C GLY A 397 28.08 -13.95 38.96
N ALA A 398 28.80 -15.04 39.24
CA ALA A 398 28.35 -16.41 38.99
C ALA A 398 26.96 -16.65 39.63
N GLY A 399 26.03 -17.21 38.86
CA GLY A 399 24.65 -17.47 39.30
C GLY A 399 23.60 -17.20 38.22
N SER A 400 22.33 -17.20 38.64
CA SER A 400 21.19 -17.07 37.72
C SER A 400 21.05 -15.64 37.17
N ALA A 401 20.73 -15.54 35.88
CA ALA A 401 20.29 -14.34 35.20
C ALA A 401 18.92 -14.61 34.57
N ASN A 402 18.02 -13.63 34.62
CA ASN A 402 16.68 -13.77 34.06
C ASN A 402 16.48 -12.74 32.94
N ALA A 403 15.71 -13.12 31.93
CA ALA A 403 15.26 -12.24 30.87
C ALA A 403 13.80 -12.55 30.54
N ALA A 404 13.15 -11.69 29.78
CA ALA A 404 11.80 -11.96 29.31
C ALA A 404 11.62 -11.46 27.87
N ILE A 405 10.68 -12.10 27.18
CA ILE A 405 10.12 -11.61 25.92
C ILE A 405 8.68 -11.20 26.23
N SER A 406 8.37 -9.91 26.13
CA SER A 406 7.01 -9.40 26.32
C SER A 406 6.17 -9.69 25.08
N ILE A 407 4.91 -10.06 25.29
CA ILE A 407 3.94 -10.34 24.24
C ILE A 407 2.78 -9.34 24.38
N SER A 408 2.47 -8.63 23.30
CA SER A 408 1.31 -7.76 23.17
C SER A 408 0.37 -8.32 22.12
N ALA A 409 -0.93 -8.39 22.41
CA ALA A 409 -1.94 -8.94 21.53
C ALA A 409 -2.98 -7.88 21.16
N THR A 410 -3.16 -7.64 19.86
CA THR A 410 -4.11 -6.64 19.35
C THR A 410 -5.03 -7.25 18.30
N GLY A 411 -6.21 -6.64 18.10
CA GLY A 411 -7.13 -7.02 17.03
C GLY A 411 -7.93 -8.31 17.24
N ALA A 412 -7.96 -8.87 18.45
CA ALA A 412 -8.82 -10.02 18.77
C ALA A 412 -10.29 -9.63 18.84
N SER A 413 -11.17 -10.43 18.24
CA SER A 413 -12.62 -10.36 18.46
C SER A 413 -13.23 -11.76 18.51
N GLY A 414 -14.46 -11.88 19.01
CA GLY A 414 -15.17 -13.16 19.15
C GLY A 414 -14.39 -14.20 19.99
N SER A 415 -14.42 -15.46 19.56
CA SER A 415 -13.61 -16.56 20.09
C SER A 415 -12.24 -16.70 19.41
N GLY A 416 -11.75 -15.66 18.74
CA GLY A 416 -10.44 -15.69 18.08
C GLY A 416 -9.34 -15.78 19.13
N SER A 417 -8.36 -16.65 18.90
CA SER A 417 -7.24 -16.84 19.81
C SER A 417 -5.96 -17.23 19.10
N THR A 418 -4.83 -16.73 19.59
CA THR A 418 -3.49 -17.14 19.14
C THR A 418 -2.77 -17.73 20.35
N SER A 419 -2.21 -18.93 20.23
CA SER A 419 -1.47 -19.57 21.32
C SER A 419 0.03 -19.63 21.05
N ILE A 420 0.83 -19.43 22.09
CA ILE A 420 2.28 -19.67 22.10
C ILE A 420 2.61 -20.91 22.91
N GLY A 421 3.32 -21.86 22.29
CA GLY A 421 3.67 -23.14 22.92
C GLY A 421 4.92 -23.76 22.31
N ASN A 422 5.20 -25.01 22.68
CA ASN A 422 6.32 -25.81 22.16
C ASN A 422 7.69 -25.11 22.18
N CYS A 423 7.93 -24.25 23.17
CA CYS A 423 9.19 -23.52 23.29
C CYS A 423 10.37 -24.46 23.59
N GLN A 424 11.38 -24.45 22.72
CA GLN A 424 12.60 -25.25 22.83
C GLN A 424 13.85 -24.38 22.72
N ILE A 425 14.83 -24.64 23.60
CA ILE A 425 16.16 -24.02 23.54
C ILE A 425 17.15 -25.05 22.97
N SER A 426 17.87 -24.68 21.91
CA SER A 426 18.82 -25.53 21.20
C SER A 426 20.16 -24.81 20.95
N GLY A 427 21.19 -25.56 20.57
CA GLY A 427 22.54 -25.05 20.35
C GLY A 427 23.56 -25.48 21.41
N SER A 428 24.84 -25.17 21.18
CA SER A 428 25.95 -25.66 22.01
C SER A 428 25.95 -25.12 23.45
N GLY A 429 25.37 -23.94 23.69
CA GLY A 429 25.21 -23.35 25.03
C GLY A 429 23.85 -23.59 25.68
N ALA A 430 22.98 -24.44 25.11
CA ALA A 430 21.60 -24.62 25.58
C ALA A 430 21.50 -25.10 27.03
N SER A 431 22.46 -25.90 27.51
CA SER A 431 22.51 -26.39 28.90
C SER A 431 22.69 -25.29 29.94
N ALA A 432 23.13 -24.08 29.53
CA ALA A 432 23.23 -22.93 30.41
C ALA A 432 21.87 -22.25 30.65
N PHE A 433 20.79 -22.61 29.94
CA PHE A 433 19.48 -21.97 30.03
C PHE A 433 18.44 -22.88 30.71
N GLY A 434 17.56 -22.27 31.49
CA GLY A 434 16.43 -22.96 32.13
C GLY A 434 15.22 -23.11 31.21
N ALA A 435 14.22 -23.89 31.65
CA ALA A 435 12.97 -24.07 30.92
C ALA A 435 12.17 -22.76 30.80
N VAL A 436 11.62 -22.50 29.62
CA VAL A 436 10.81 -21.31 29.34
C VAL A 436 9.48 -21.37 30.08
N GLN A 437 9.12 -20.30 30.78
CA GLN A 437 7.80 -20.17 31.41
C GLN A 437 6.93 -19.20 30.61
N ILE A 438 5.71 -19.61 30.28
CA ILE A 438 4.80 -18.83 29.43
C ILE A 438 3.67 -18.25 30.29
N THR A 439 3.45 -16.94 30.18
CA THR A 439 2.35 -16.21 30.83
C THR A 439 1.47 -15.57 29.74
N PRO A 440 0.14 -15.73 29.77
CA PRO A 440 -0.65 -16.53 30.72
C PRO A 440 -0.38 -18.04 30.59
N ALA A 441 -0.77 -18.81 31.61
CA ALA A 441 -0.64 -20.27 31.59
C ALA A 441 -1.37 -20.86 30.37
N GLY A 442 -0.69 -21.71 29.60
CA GLY A 442 -1.19 -22.24 28.32
C GLY A 442 -0.95 -21.33 27.12
N GLY A 443 -0.42 -20.12 27.31
CA GLY A 443 0.05 -19.23 26.24
C GLY A 443 -1.04 -18.71 25.31
N VAL A 444 -2.31 -18.70 25.72
CA VAL A 444 -3.44 -18.32 24.88
C VAL A 444 -3.75 -16.83 25.00
N PHE A 445 -3.79 -16.13 23.88
CA PHE A 445 -4.17 -14.73 23.75
C PHE A 445 -5.50 -14.62 23.01
N ASN A 446 -6.43 -13.81 23.51
CA ASN A 446 -7.78 -13.61 22.97
C ASN A 446 -8.35 -12.27 23.46
N VAL A 447 -9.65 -12.03 23.28
CA VAL A 447 -10.30 -10.76 23.69
C VAL A 447 -10.13 -10.43 25.19
N GLY A 448 -9.97 -11.43 26.05
CA GLY A 448 -9.75 -11.24 27.50
C GLY A 448 -8.28 -11.21 27.91
N THR A 449 -7.35 -11.45 26.99
CA THR A 449 -5.90 -11.52 27.28
C THR A 449 -5.11 -10.76 26.23
N SER A 450 -4.79 -9.50 26.52
CA SER A 450 -4.07 -8.59 25.62
C SER A 450 -2.55 -8.54 25.86
N SER A 451 -2.04 -9.18 26.91
CA SER A 451 -0.61 -9.16 27.24
C SER A 451 -0.13 -10.44 27.92
N GLY A 452 1.17 -10.72 27.80
CA GLY A 452 1.83 -11.91 28.32
C GLY A 452 3.35 -11.84 28.23
N ASN A 453 4.03 -12.91 28.61
CA ASN A 453 5.49 -13.00 28.51
C ASN A 453 6.01 -14.43 28.35
N LEU A 454 7.22 -14.55 27.80
CA LEU A 454 8.09 -15.72 27.91
C LEU A 454 9.19 -15.38 28.91
N ALA A 455 9.13 -15.94 30.12
CA ALA A 455 10.18 -15.76 31.11
C ALA A 455 11.30 -16.79 30.88
N LEU A 456 12.53 -16.27 30.85
CA LEU A 456 13.75 -16.99 30.53
C LEU A 456 14.73 -16.88 31.68
N SER A 457 15.54 -17.92 31.87
CA SER A 457 16.62 -17.92 32.84
C SER A 457 17.87 -18.57 32.26
N CYS A 458 19.04 -18.15 32.72
CA CYS A 458 20.31 -18.78 32.41
C CYS A 458 21.26 -18.76 33.61
N GLN A 459 22.28 -19.64 33.61
CA GLN A 459 23.34 -19.68 34.60
C GLN A 459 24.63 -19.09 34.02
N ARG A 460 25.15 -18.03 34.65
CA ARG A 460 26.39 -17.37 34.21
C ARG A 460 27.60 -18.24 34.55
N GLY A 461 28.28 -18.74 33.51
CA GLY A 461 29.51 -19.50 33.60
C GLY A 461 30.77 -18.63 33.42
N ALA A 462 31.94 -19.29 33.37
CA ALA A 462 33.23 -18.60 33.15
C ALA A 462 33.34 -17.93 31.76
N SER A 463 32.59 -18.43 30.78
CA SER A 463 32.46 -17.86 29.44
C SER A 463 31.00 -17.60 29.10
N SER A 464 30.74 -16.70 28.14
CA SER A 464 29.40 -16.49 27.63
C SER A 464 28.89 -17.75 26.93
N SER A 465 27.59 -18.01 27.05
CA SER A 465 26.92 -19.15 26.42
C SER A 465 25.85 -18.67 25.46
N GLN A 466 25.87 -19.20 24.23
CA GLN A 466 24.93 -18.85 23.17
C GLN A 466 23.98 -20.02 22.90
N ALA A 467 22.70 -19.72 22.71
CA ALA A 467 21.68 -20.70 22.35
C ALA A 467 20.61 -20.05 21.46
N VAL A 468 19.66 -20.85 20.97
CA VAL A 468 18.54 -20.39 20.16
C VAL A 468 17.25 -20.88 20.79
N LEU A 469 16.33 -19.95 21.08
CA LEU A 469 14.96 -20.24 21.48
C LEU A 469 14.06 -20.29 20.24
N SER A 470 13.26 -21.35 20.10
CA SER A 470 12.17 -21.42 19.12
C SER A 470 10.86 -21.76 19.83
N CYS A 471 9.79 -21.02 19.55
CA CYS A 471 8.44 -21.28 20.04
C CYS A 471 7.44 -21.29 18.87
N ASP A 472 6.37 -22.07 18.98
CA ASP A 472 5.32 -22.13 17.98
C ASP A 472 4.21 -21.12 18.28
N GLU A 473 3.96 -20.20 17.35
CA GLU A 473 2.79 -19.32 17.33
C GLU A 473 1.68 -19.94 16.48
N THR A 474 0.56 -20.28 17.10
CA THR A 474 -0.55 -20.97 16.42
C THR A 474 -1.85 -20.16 16.55
N PRO A 475 -2.29 -19.48 15.48
CA PRO A 475 -3.62 -18.89 15.42
C PRO A 475 -4.69 -20.00 15.37
N LEU A 476 -5.83 -19.81 16.03
CA LEU A 476 -6.95 -20.76 16.02
C LEU A 476 -7.42 -21.01 14.58
N GLY A 477 -7.40 -22.27 14.15
CA GLY A 477 -7.73 -22.67 12.77
C GLY A 477 -6.62 -22.43 11.74
N GLY A 478 -5.43 -21.98 12.16
CA GLY A 478 -4.26 -21.78 11.32
C GLY A 478 -3.12 -22.78 11.60
N ALA A 479 -2.03 -22.67 10.82
CA ALA A 479 -0.83 -23.46 11.01
C ALA A 479 0.12 -22.79 12.01
N ALA A 480 0.91 -23.58 12.73
CA ALA A 480 1.94 -23.08 13.62
C ALA A 480 3.07 -22.40 12.82
N VAL A 481 3.52 -21.24 13.29
CA VAL A 481 4.67 -20.50 12.77
C VAL A 481 5.75 -20.43 13.84
N ALA A 482 6.94 -20.92 13.53
CA ALA A 482 8.07 -20.87 14.46
C ALA A 482 8.57 -19.42 14.62
N ARG A 483 8.60 -18.95 15.87
CA ARG A 483 9.23 -17.70 16.27
C ARG A 483 10.57 -18.02 16.92
N VAL A 484 11.63 -17.35 16.47
CA VAL A 484 13.01 -17.68 16.84
C VAL A 484 13.72 -16.47 17.43
N TRP A 485 14.45 -16.69 18.52
CA TRP A 485 15.30 -15.69 19.19
C TRP A 485 16.68 -16.25 19.49
N SER A 486 17.72 -15.44 19.29
CA SER A 486 19.07 -15.77 19.76
C SER A 486 19.19 -15.47 21.26
N LEU A 487 19.71 -16.40 22.05
CA LEU A 487 19.93 -16.22 23.48
C LEU A 487 21.44 -16.08 23.76
N SER A 488 21.80 -15.11 24.59
CA SER A 488 23.17 -14.89 25.03
C SER A 488 23.23 -14.74 26.55
N CYS A 489 23.71 -15.77 27.24
CA CYS A 489 24.00 -15.70 28.67
C CYS A 489 25.41 -15.12 28.87
N PRO A 490 25.58 -13.99 29.59
CA PRO A 490 26.88 -13.38 29.78
C PRO A 490 27.80 -14.22 30.68
N ALA A 491 29.12 -14.04 30.53
CA ALA A 491 30.08 -14.60 31.46
C ALA A 491 29.95 -13.94 32.85
N ALA A 492 30.30 -14.66 33.90
CA ALA A 492 30.36 -14.13 35.25
C ALA A 492 31.45 -13.06 35.35
N THR A 493 31.11 -11.87 35.86
CA THR A 493 32.10 -10.81 36.11
C THR A 493 32.72 -10.98 37.51
N VAL A 494 34.05 -10.89 37.58
CA VAL A 494 34.79 -10.89 38.87
C VAL A 494 34.71 -9.48 39.45
N ALA A 495 34.33 -9.34 40.72
CA ALA A 495 34.15 -8.05 41.37
C ALA A 495 35.47 -7.22 41.36
N PRO A 496 35.45 -5.92 40.99
CA PRO A 496 36.58 -5.02 41.18
C PRO A 496 36.64 -4.46 42.61
N ASP A 497 37.86 -4.11 43.02
CA ASP A 497 38.27 -3.61 44.34
C ASP A 497 37.70 -2.22 44.69
N ALA A 498 37.42 -1.99 45.97
CA ALA A 498 36.46 -0.99 46.46
C ALA A 498 37.07 0.36 46.90
N ILE A 499 37.56 1.20 45.97
CA ILE A 499 38.12 2.53 46.34
C ILE A 499 37.52 3.77 45.65
N PHE A 500 36.67 3.67 44.62
CA PHE A 500 35.96 4.84 44.07
C PHE A 500 34.48 4.54 43.81
N ALA A 501 33.67 4.65 44.86
CA ALA A 501 32.21 4.66 44.76
C ALA A 501 31.70 6.09 44.68
N ASN A 502 31.12 6.50 43.55
CA ASN A 502 30.19 7.65 43.48
C ASN A 502 29.23 7.57 42.27
N GLY A 503 28.10 6.89 42.48
CA GLY A 503 26.77 7.43 42.11
C GLY A 503 26.29 7.40 40.66
N PHE A 504 26.26 6.26 39.97
CA PHE A 504 25.56 6.13 38.68
C PHE A 504 24.58 4.95 38.67
N GLU A 505 23.35 5.20 39.12
CA GLU A 505 22.20 4.35 38.83
C GLU A 505 21.93 4.36 37.31
N GLY A 506 22.01 3.19 36.65
CA GLY A 506 21.75 3.02 35.23
C GLY A 506 20.30 2.61 34.97
N ASN A 507 19.45 3.62 34.75
CA ASN A 507 18.02 3.55 34.46
C ASN A 507 17.65 2.82 33.15
N ALA A 508 16.35 2.49 33.01
CA ALA A 508 15.67 2.07 31.78
C ALA A 508 16.17 2.83 30.53
N PRO A 509 16.15 2.23 29.31
CA PRO A 509 16.59 2.93 28.10
C PRO A 509 15.81 4.26 28.02
N PRO A 510 16.51 5.39 28.09
CA PRO A 510 15.86 6.64 28.42
C PRO A 510 14.91 7.04 27.29
N THR A 511 13.67 7.33 27.65
CA THR A 511 12.76 8.13 26.83
C THR A 511 13.44 9.45 26.55
N CYS A 512 13.39 9.94 25.30
CA CYS A 512 13.93 11.25 24.98
C CYS A 512 13.37 12.30 25.95
N THR A 513 14.25 12.92 26.74
CA THR A 513 13.92 14.00 27.67
C THR A 513 13.80 15.31 26.87
N PRO A 514 12.68 16.07 26.98
CA PRO A 514 12.36 17.23 26.13
C PRO A 514 13.30 18.46 26.21
N ALA A 515 14.48 18.35 26.79
CA ALA A 515 15.44 19.45 26.84
C ALA A 515 16.17 19.60 25.50
N ASP A 516 16.32 20.85 25.06
CA ASP A 516 17.20 21.18 23.94
C ASP A 516 18.66 20.88 24.33
N ALA A 517 19.34 20.07 23.53
CA ALA A 517 20.74 19.72 23.76
C ALA A 517 21.72 20.78 23.24
N LEU A 518 21.28 21.71 22.38
CA LEU A 518 22.10 22.81 21.92
C LEU A 518 22.12 23.96 22.94
N ALA A 519 23.30 24.58 23.08
CA ALA A 519 23.42 25.86 23.78
C ALA A 519 23.39 27.01 22.75
N ASP A 520 22.65 28.07 23.08
CA ASP A 520 22.57 29.30 22.26
C ASP A 520 22.17 29.03 20.80
N GLY A 521 21.05 28.34 20.59
CA GLY A 521 20.55 27.98 19.26
C GLY A 521 20.25 29.16 18.33
N GLY A 522 20.06 30.36 18.87
CA GLY A 522 19.93 31.62 18.11
C GLY A 522 21.25 32.41 17.97
N LEU A 523 22.37 31.90 18.48
CA LEU A 523 23.72 32.51 18.36
C LEU A 523 23.89 33.88 19.07
N GLU A 524 22.93 34.26 19.91
CA GLU A 524 22.82 35.58 20.54
C GLU A 524 23.86 35.83 21.64
N ALA A 525 24.55 34.78 22.13
CA ALA A 525 25.65 34.91 23.09
C ALA A 525 27.00 35.27 22.43
N SER A 526 26.98 35.61 21.14
CA SER A 526 28.16 36.00 20.37
C SER A 526 28.55 37.47 20.59
N ASN A 527 29.82 37.82 20.37
CA ASN A 527 30.29 39.18 20.50
C ASN A 527 29.75 40.06 19.34
N PRO A 528 29.05 41.17 19.60
CA PRO A 528 28.37 41.98 18.58
C PRO A 528 29.32 42.79 17.69
N ASN A 529 30.63 42.79 17.96
CA ASN A 529 31.64 43.47 17.15
C ASN A 529 32.54 42.50 16.37
N THR A 530 32.64 41.24 16.80
CA THR A 530 33.59 40.28 16.22
C THR A 530 32.99 38.95 15.81
N GLY A 531 31.73 38.66 16.19
CA GLY A 531 31.09 37.35 15.98
C GLY A 531 31.73 36.21 16.78
N ALA A 532 32.67 36.52 17.67
CA ALA A 532 33.32 35.50 18.50
C ALA A 532 32.33 34.94 19.53
N SER A 533 32.19 33.61 19.54
CA SER A 533 31.38 32.89 20.52
C SER A 533 32.27 31.93 21.32
N THR A 534 31.92 31.74 22.59
CA THR A 534 32.53 30.70 23.44
C THR A 534 31.75 29.38 23.39
N ILE A 535 30.58 29.41 22.73
CA ILE A 535 29.60 28.33 22.66
C ILE A 535 29.61 27.68 21.27
N TRP A 536 29.72 28.50 20.22
CA TRP A 536 29.80 28.06 18.83
C TRP A 536 31.19 28.34 18.26
N ILE A 537 31.79 27.33 17.64
CA ILE A 537 33.04 27.48 16.90
C ILE A 537 32.67 27.69 15.44
N SER A 538 33.19 28.76 14.85
CA SER A 538 32.92 29.06 13.44
C SER A 538 34.17 29.51 12.71
N THR A 539 34.26 29.15 11.44
CA THR A 539 35.32 29.56 10.53
C THR A 539 34.74 29.96 9.19
N SER A 540 35.42 30.85 8.48
CA SER A 540 35.22 31.09 7.05
C SER A 540 36.58 31.37 6.42
N THR A 541 36.84 30.76 5.27
CA THR A 541 38.07 31.03 4.50
C THR A 541 38.17 32.49 4.04
N ASN A 542 37.03 33.20 3.90
CA ASN A 542 36.98 34.56 3.36
C ASN A 542 36.68 35.61 4.43
N PHE A 543 35.91 35.27 5.47
CA PHE A 543 35.41 36.23 6.46
C PHE A 543 35.86 35.94 7.90
N GLY A 544 36.63 34.87 8.12
CA GLY A 544 37.10 34.46 9.44
C GLY A 544 36.07 33.72 10.29
N THR A 545 34.79 34.11 10.24
CA THR A 545 33.65 33.47 10.92
C THR A 545 32.42 33.44 10.00
N ALA A 546 31.51 32.48 10.23
CA ALA A 546 30.18 32.43 9.63
C ALA A 546 29.10 33.06 10.53
N ILE A 547 29.43 33.42 11.78
CA ILE A 547 28.49 34.11 12.68
C ILE A 547 28.40 35.58 12.29
N CYS A 548 27.18 36.07 12.11
CA CYS A 548 26.89 37.42 11.66
C CYS A 548 26.09 38.25 12.66
N HIS A 549 26.32 39.56 12.60
CA HIS A 549 25.56 40.59 13.28
C HIS A 549 25.57 41.86 12.42
N SER A 550 24.53 42.70 12.53
CA SER A 550 24.36 43.92 11.72
C SER A 550 25.48 44.96 11.85
N ASN A 551 26.28 44.90 12.92
CA ASN A 551 27.40 45.82 13.15
C ASN A 551 28.62 45.55 12.27
N PHE A 552 28.82 44.32 11.78
CA PHE A 552 30.03 43.94 11.04
C PHE A 552 29.76 43.07 9.81
N CYS A 553 28.61 42.39 9.72
CA CYS A 553 28.20 41.76 8.47
C CYS A 553 27.52 42.78 7.55
N PRO A 554 27.87 42.82 6.26
CA PRO A 554 27.28 43.76 5.31
C PRO A 554 25.80 43.42 5.07
N ASN A 555 24.98 44.45 4.82
CA ASN A 555 23.65 44.22 4.27
C ASN A 555 23.78 43.82 2.79
N ASP A 556 23.53 42.56 2.47
CA ASP A 556 23.51 42.04 1.09
C ASP A 556 22.10 42.09 0.48
N GLY A 557 21.53 43.29 0.42
CA GLY A 557 20.20 43.52 -0.17
C GLY A 557 19.07 42.73 0.51
N ASN A 558 19.17 42.52 1.83
CA ASN A 558 18.23 41.74 2.64
C ASN A 558 18.13 40.23 2.30
N THR A 559 19.13 39.69 1.59
CA THR A 559 19.17 38.25 1.25
C THR A 559 19.78 37.38 2.36
N ALA A 560 20.47 38.00 3.32
CA ALA A 560 21.07 37.34 4.49
C ALA A 560 20.76 38.15 5.76
N LEU A 561 19.54 38.02 6.26
CA LEU A 561 19.06 38.64 7.49
C LEU A 561 18.74 37.57 8.55
N PRO A 562 18.85 37.90 9.85
CA PRO A 562 18.43 36.99 10.91
C PRO A 562 16.94 36.70 10.80
N ARG A 563 16.55 35.49 11.21
CA ARG A 563 15.14 35.10 11.35
C ARG A 563 14.58 35.67 12.65
N SER A 564 15.33 35.52 13.73
CA SER A 564 15.00 36.03 15.05
C SER A 564 16.24 36.67 15.68
N GLY A 565 16.07 37.49 16.73
CA GLY A 565 17.22 38.10 17.41
C GLY A 565 18.06 39.04 16.53
N ALA A 566 19.34 39.15 16.87
CA ALA A 566 20.31 40.04 16.24
C ALA A 566 21.49 39.30 15.59
N PHE A 567 21.67 38.01 15.88
CA PHE A 567 22.72 37.15 15.35
C PHE A 567 22.13 36.02 14.50
N TRP A 568 22.93 35.53 13.55
CA TRP A 568 22.58 34.38 12.70
C TRP A 568 23.84 33.78 12.09
N ALA A 569 23.73 32.59 11.49
CA ALA A 569 24.82 32.01 10.71
C ALA A 569 24.62 32.31 9.23
N TRP A 570 25.59 32.95 8.60
CA TRP A 570 25.61 33.21 7.18
C TRP A 570 26.81 32.52 6.54
N PHE A 571 26.52 31.54 5.70
CA PHE A 571 27.48 30.86 4.87
C PHE A 571 27.39 31.38 3.43
N GLY A 572 28.53 31.77 2.86
CA GLY A 572 28.61 32.35 1.52
C GLY A 572 28.69 33.87 1.53
N GLY A 573 28.02 34.55 0.60
CA GLY A 573 28.13 36.01 0.45
C GLY A 573 29.40 36.49 -0.27
N PHE A 574 30.25 35.56 -0.71
CA PHE A 574 31.44 35.82 -1.52
C PHE A 574 31.27 35.32 -2.95
N ASN A 575 31.82 36.04 -3.92
CA ASN A 575 31.90 35.58 -5.31
C ASN A 575 33.20 34.80 -5.52
N GLY A 576 33.19 33.52 -5.17
CA GLY A 576 34.36 32.65 -5.30
C GLY A 576 34.32 31.46 -4.35
N ALA A 577 35.43 30.73 -4.31
CA ALA A 577 35.56 29.56 -3.46
C ALA A 577 35.43 29.96 -1.98
N GLU A 578 34.65 29.19 -1.24
CA GLU A 578 34.53 29.36 0.20
C GLU A 578 34.35 28.02 0.87
N THR A 579 34.98 27.86 2.03
CA THR A 579 34.57 26.85 2.99
C THR A 579 34.35 27.54 4.32
N SER A 580 33.18 27.34 4.89
CA SER A 580 32.83 27.90 6.20
C SER A 580 32.12 26.87 7.05
N THR A 581 32.36 26.96 8.36
CA THR A 581 31.83 26.00 9.32
C THR A 581 31.17 26.70 10.49
N LEU A 582 30.18 26.05 11.06
CA LEU A 582 29.60 26.37 12.36
C LEU A 582 29.42 25.07 13.11
N SER A 583 30.04 24.95 14.28
CA SER A 583 30.01 23.70 15.05
C SER A 583 29.87 23.92 16.54
N GLN A 584 29.27 22.94 17.19
CA GLN A 584 29.18 22.84 18.63
C GLN A 584 29.32 21.36 19.02
N SER A 585 30.20 21.10 19.99
CA SER A 585 30.22 19.79 20.65
C SER A 585 29.10 19.74 21.67
N VAL A 586 28.17 18.81 21.50
CA VAL A 586 27.04 18.60 22.41
C VAL A 586 27.00 17.18 22.90
N VAL A 587 26.65 17.01 24.18
CA VAL A 587 26.31 15.68 24.70
C VAL A 587 24.89 15.36 24.28
N LEU A 588 24.73 14.46 23.32
CA LEU A 588 23.40 13.99 22.91
C LEU A 588 22.88 13.04 23.98
N PRO A 589 21.85 13.42 24.77
CA PRO A 589 21.41 12.59 25.87
C PRO A 589 20.95 11.24 25.34
N VAL A 590 21.25 10.18 26.09
CA VAL A 590 20.77 8.84 25.77
C VAL A 590 19.24 8.92 25.58
N GLY A 591 18.72 8.31 24.51
CA GLY A 591 17.28 8.19 24.28
C GLY A 591 16.80 8.72 22.93
N ALA A 592 15.85 8.00 22.33
CA ALA A 592 15.30 8.27 20.99
C ALA A 592 13.76 8.46 21.03
N PRO A 593 13.15 9.15 20.04
CA PRO A 593 13.79 9.80 18.90
C PRO A 593 14.49 11.13 19.27
N ARG A 594 15.50 11.54 18.49
CA ARG A 594 16.22 12.82 18.65
C ARG A 594 16.38 13.50 17.30
N HIS A 595 16.02 14.78 17.22
CA HIS A 595 15.97 15.55 15.98
C HIS A 595 16.74 16.86 16.12
N LEU A 596 17.61 17.16 15.15
CA LEU A 596 18.15 18.51 14.94
C LEU A 596 17.16 19.29 14.05
N ASN A 597 16.58 20.34 14.62
CA ASN A 597 15.70 21.27 13.94
C ASN A 597 16.42 22.61 13.77
N PHE A 598 16.22 23.26 12.63
CA PHE A 598 16.75 24.60 12.36
C PHE A 598 15.96 25.24 11.22
N PHE A 599 16.06 26.55 11.10
CA PHE A 599 15.49 27.26 9.97
C PHE A 599 16.59 27.60 8.97
N LEU A 600 16.39 27.21 7.71
CA LEU A 600 17.31 27.47 6.61
C LEU A 600 16.62 28.37 5.59
N ARG A 601 17.33 29.41 5.14
CA ARG A 601 16.98 30.21 3.97
C ARG A 601 18.16 30.28 2.99
N ARG A 602 17.92 29.92 1.74
CA ARG A 602 18.86 30.09 0.62
C ARG A 602 18.51 31.38 -0.13
N GLY A 603 18.86 32.51 0.48
CA GLY A 603 18.33 33.84 0.13
C GLY A 603 18.96 34.49 -1.10
N ARG A 604 20.11 33.98 -1.55
CA ARG A 604 20.76 34.37 -2.81
C ARG A 604 21.32 33.11 -3.45
N VAL A 605 21.11 32.99 -4.75
CA VAL A 605 21.63 31.87 -5.56
C VAL A 605 22.14 32.39 -6.89
N THR A 606 23.21 31.80 -7.39
CA THR A 606 23.81 32.15 -8.69
C THR A 606 24.22 30.86 -9.40
N ALA A 607 23.95 30.79 -10.71
CA ALA A 607 24.42 29.65 -11.51
C ALA A 607 25.96 29.55 -11.42
N PRO A 608 26.52 28.34 -11.29
CA PRO A 608 25.97 27.03 -11.66
C PRO A 608 25.22 26.27 -10.55
N PHE A 609 24.95 26.88 -9.38
CA PHE A 609 24.21 26.26 -8.27
C PHE A 609 24.85 25.00 -7.66
N ASP A 610 26.18 25.02 -7.52
CA ASP A 610 26.99 23.91 -7.02
C ASP A 610 27.50 24.12 -5.60
N ALA A 611 27.04 25.18 -4.91
CA ALA A 611 27.27 25.32 -3.49
C ALA A 611 26.38 24.36 -2.66
N GLU A 612 26.89 23.90 -1.52
CA GLU A 612 26.15 23.01 -0.64
C GLU A 612 26.38 23.33 0.84
N LEU A 613 25.36 23.10 1.65
CA LEU A 613 25.43 23.10 3.11
C LEU A 613 25.22 21.67 3.61
N ARG A 614 26.24 21.12 4.25
CA ARG A 614 26.25 19.77 4.81
C ARG A 614 26.09 19.83 6.31
N VAL A 615 25.20 19.01 6.85
CA VAL A 615 25.10 18.74 8.28
C VAL A 615 25.90 17.48 8.56
N LYS A 616 26.86 17.57 9.47
CA LYS A 616 27.77 16.51 9.86
C LYS A 616 27.67 16.21 11.35
N ILE A 617 27.80 14.93 11.69
CA ILE A 617 27.99 14.45 13.05
C ILE A 617 29.32 13.69 13.11
N ASP A 618 30.23 14.15 13.96
CA ASP A 618 31.59 13.59 14.09
C ASP A 618 32.32 13.46 12.74
N GLY A 619 32.17 14.49 11.90
CA GLY A 619 32.78 14.54 10.55
C GLY A 619 32.04 13.73 9.47
N SER A 620 31.03 12.94 9.84
CA SER A 620 30.21 12.16 8.89
C SER A 620 28.98 12.97 8.44
N THR A 621 28.80 13.14 7.13
CA THR A 621 27.63 13.86 6.57
C THR A 621 26.34 13.05 6.77
N VAL A 622 25.39 13.63 7.50
CA VAL A 622 24.05 13.05 7.75
C VAL A 622 22.97 13.67 6.86
N ARG A 623 23.19 14.89 6.35
CA ARG A 623 22.27 15.57 5.43
C ARG A 623 23.01 16.60 4.57
N THR A 624 22.58 16.76 3.32
CA THR A 624 23.08 17.82 2.41
C THR A 624 21.91 18.68 1.90
N PHE A 625 22.12 19.99 1.85
CA PHE A 625 21.24 20.98 1.22
C PHE A 625 22.00 21.65 0.08
N ASN A 626 21.65 21.34 -1.16
CA ASN A 626 22.28 21.95 -2.34
C ASN A 626 21.71 23.35 -2.62
N GLU A 627 22.45 24.17 -3.35
CA GLU A 627 21.98 25.45 -3.85
C GLU A 627 20.83 25.24 -4.85
N PRO A 628 19.65 25.86 -4.64
CA PRO A 628 18.55 25.76 -5.58
C PRO A 628 18.74 26.72 -6.76
N SER A 629 18.05 26.45 -7.87
CA SER A 629 18.05 27.36 -9.03
C SER A 629 17.26 28.66 -8.83
N SER A 630 16.56 28.79 -7.70
CA SER A 630 15.77 29.97 -7.31
C SER A 630 15.92 30.22 -5.81
N ALA A 631 16.14 31.47 -5.42
CA ALA A 631 16.27 31.85 -4.02
C ALA A 631 14.96 31.62 -3.24
N GLU A 632 15.10 31.25 -1.97
CA GLU A 632 13.97 31.09 -1.06
C GLU A 632 13.49 32.45 -0.54
N ALA A 633 12.18 32.69 -0.64
CA ALA A 633 11.55 33.94 -0.21
C ALA A 633 11.70 34.16 1.30
N ASP A 634 11.51 33.10 2.10
CA ASP A 634 11.54 33.10 3.56
C ASP A 634 12.29 31.88 4.11
N TYR A 635 12.52 31.87 5.43
CA TYR A 635 13.08 30.73 6.15
C TYR A 635 12.13 29.51 6.17
N ILE A 636 12.68 28.33 5.90
CA ILE A 636 11.95 27.05 5.93
C ILE A 636 12.49 26.19 7.07
N ALA A 637 11.59 25.60 7.87
CA ALA A 637 11.95 24.65 8.92
C ALA A 637 12.54 23.37 8.31
N ARG A 638 13.68 22.91 8.82
CA ARG A 638 14.35 21.68 8.40
C ARG A 638 14.61 20.79 9.61
N THR A 639 14.49 19.49 9.41
CA THR A 639 14.77 18.47 10.43
C THR A 639 15.75 17.42 9.92
N VAL A 640 16.67 17.00 10.79
CA VAL A 640 17.57 15.86 10.60
C VAL A 640 17.44 14.89 11.78
N ASP A 641 17.27 13.60 11.50
CA ASP A 641 17.21 12.56 12.54
C ASP A 641 18.62 12.25 13.08
N LEU A 642 18.80 12.43 14.38
CA LEU A 642 20.03 12.16 15.13
C LEU A 642 19.89 10.97 16.10
N SER A 643 18.81 10.19 16.01
CA SER A 643 18.48 9.16 16.99
C SER A 643 19.55 8.09 17.15
N SER A 644 20.30 7.76 16.10
CA SER A 644 21.43 6.81 16.15
C SER A 644 22.65 7.35 16.92
N PHE A 645 22.72 8.66 17.15
CA PHE A 645 23.79 9.34 17.90
C PHE A 645 23.38 9.68 19.34
N ALA A 646 22.14 9.37 19.76
CA ALA A 646 21.64 9.61 21.11
C ALA A 646 22.13 8.55 22.11
N ASN A 647 23.44 8.50 22.33
CA ASN A 647 24.15 7.50 23.13
C ASN A 647 24.76 8.06 24.44
N GLY A 648 24.48 9.33 24.77
CA GLY A 648 25.00 9.99 25.97
C GLY A 648 26.44 10.49 25.85
N GLN A 649 27.06 10.36 24.68
CA GLN A 649 28.40 10.85 24.41
C GLN A 649 28.37 12.26 23.79
N SER A 650 29.51 12.93 23.87
CA SER A 650 29.72 14.19 23.15
C SER A 650 29.88 13.92 21.66
N HIS A 651 29.07 14.59 20.86
CA HIS A 651 29.08 14.56 19.41
C HIS A 651 29.32 15.97 18.86
N LEU A 652 30.14 16.07 17.82
CA LEU A 652 30.35 17.34 17.13
C LEU A 652 29.25 17.51 16.07
N ILE A 653 28.31 18.42 16.31
CA ILE A 653 27.36 18.87 15.28
C ILE A 653 28.03 19.98 14.50
N GLU A 654 28.16 19.80 13.19
CA GLU A 654 28.81 20.75 12.30
C GLU A 654 27.94 21.03 11.06
N PHE A 655 27.76 22.30 10.77
CA PHE A 655 27.31 22.79 9.47
C PHE A 655 28.56 23.16 8.68
N GLU A 656 28.78 22.48 7.56
CA GLU A 656 29.89 22.74 6.63
C GLU A 656 29.30 23.25 5.32
N TYR A 657 29.61 24.49 4.99
CA TYR A 657 29.31 25.06 3.70
C TYR A 657 30.52 24.96 2.78
N ILE A 658 30.28 24.54 1.54
CA ILE A 658 31.28 24.47 0.49
C ILE A 658 30.75 25.18 -0.74
N ASN A 659 31.51 26.16 -1.20
CA ASN A 659 31.36 26.77 -2.51
C ASN A 659 32.61 26.45 -3.36
N PRO A 660 32.51 25.62 -4.41
CA PRO A 660 33.65 25.35 -5.29
C PRO A 660 33.99 26.60 -6.12
N GLY A 661 35.27 26.94 -6.27
CA GLY A 661 35.67 28.18 -6.94
C GLY A 661 35.16 28.28 -8.39
N GLY A 662 34.40 29.33 -8.70
CA GLY A 662 33.83 29.61 -10.04
C GLY A 662 32.30 29.70 -10.09
N SER A 663 31.63 29.61 -8.94
CA SER A 663 30.22 29.31 -8.77
C SER A 663 29.25 30.50 -8.58
N GLY A 664 29.77 31.74 -8.62
CA GLY A 664 28.98 32.92 -8.25
C GLY A 664 28.76 33.03 -6.73
N THR A 665 27.82 33.89 -6.33
CA THR A 665 27.55 34.18 -4.91
C THR A 665 26.23 33.57 -4.48
N SER A 666 26.29 32.73 -3.45
CA SER A 666 25.12 32.14 -2.80
C SER A 666 25.14 32.41 -1.29
N ASN A 667 23.93 32.47 -0.70
CA ASN A 667 23.74 32.78 0.71
C ASN A 667 22.89 31.67 1.34
N PHE A 668 23.51 30.87 2.21
CA PHE A 668 22.83 29.92 3.07
C PHE A 668 22.78 30.52 4.47
N VAL A 669 21.58 30.73 4.97
CA VAL A 669 21.35 31.43 6.23
C VAL A 669 20.65 30.48 7.19
N VAL A 670 21.27 30.22 8.34
CA VAL A 670 20.76 29.29 9.36
C VAL A 670 20.53 30.04 10.66
N ASP A 671 19.38 29.77 11.27
CA ASP A 671 18.97 30.41 12.52
C ASP A 671 18.01 29.49 13.31
N ASP A 672 17.77 29.83 14.58
CA ASP A 672 16.85 29.15 15.50
C ASP A 672 17.09 27.61 15.57
N LEU A 673 18.31 27.18 15.87
CA LEU A 673 18.69 25.78 15.97
C LEU A 673 18.23 25.15 17.29
N SER A 674 17.79 23.88 17.25
CA SER A 674 17.47 23.09 18.45
C SER A 674 17.68 21.59 18.22
N VAL A 675 18.02 20.86 19.28
CA VAL A 675 18.11 19.39 19.28
C VAL A 675 17.15 18.82 20.32
N VAL A 676 15.98 18.37 19.87
CA VAL A 676 14.83 18.00 20.71
C VAL A 676 14.21 16.67 20.31
N CYS A 677 13.16 16.23 21.02
CA CYS A 677 12.51 14.93 20.81
C CYS A 677 11.50 14.89 19.66
N THR A 678 11.11 16.04 19.13
CA THR A 678 10.07 16.15 18.09
C THR A 678 10.63 16.82 16.86
N PRO A 679 10.26 16.38 15.64
CA PRO A 679 10.56 17.13 14.44
C PRO A 679 9.84 18.47 14.45
N SER A 680 10.42 19.51 13.85
CA SER A 680 9.70 20.76 13.59
C SER A 680 8.53 20.47 12.65
N GLY A 681 7.31 20.88 13.03
CA GLY A 681 6.08 20.59 12.29
C GLY A 681 6.15 21.02 10.83
N SER A 682 5.76 20.10 9.94
CA SER A 682 5.44 20.36 8.53
C SER A 682 4.07 20.99 8.38
#